data_AF-A0A316YK30-F1
#
_entry.id   AF-A0A316YK30-F1
#
_cell.length_a   1.000
_cell.length_b   1.000
_cell.length_c   1.000
_cell.angle_alpha   90.00
_cell.angle_beta   90.00
_cell.angle_gamma   90.00
#
_symmetry.space_group_name_H-M   'P 1'
#
loop_
_entity.id
_entity.type
_entity.pdbx_description
1 polymer ?
#
loop_
_entity_poly.entity_id
_entity_poly.type
_entity_poly.pdbx_seq_one_letter_code
_entity_poly.pdbx_strand_id
1 'polypeptide(L)'
;MSFFASKSSSSGWRAPSLAKALGAAVAALGLASLTSLAPGVEAGRAAGQYETVLDNSLASAMMMALIDENNVMILDKTEGNRARTADNKPVWGAIMSLTDNTPRALELISNPFCASGFTLGNGSWVVVGGNNPVGYGGATVQPTNVYGDYDGRTAIRIMDPNTDSSKLFWNDNSSFMDSQRWYPGVEVLADGSAIILGGSTTGGFINRNYPNVDPAFSTQSQGSLQNLLAGAANPTWEFFPSKGNARAVNNFMVTTSGLNMYPHMYLMPSGLMFMQANYSTTLWNYTSGDENNAYHNLDDMPGQIVRVYPASGATAMLPLTPANKYTPTILFCGGTYMTDEQWGDYTSPKIDPQQVSASDDCSSITPEDADGNFVSGSYTTEDKLPQGRSMGQFIHLPDGTMVIVNGAEKGVAGYTNQSWNLIPMPYNVSAEGMAQSPTYMPVLYDPSQPKGSRISQKGFQNSPIARLYHSSAILIPDGSVLVAGSNPHQDVAITMPTGTTPQAFNTTYEVEKWYPPYYFETRPQPQGLPSYLLYGGDNWNFTMDSTFMGSSANYKAENTKVMVIRPGFSTHAMNMGQRSLQLAHTYTVNDDGSVSYMVNPMPLNKNIFVPGPALLFITIDGVPSKGVQIMIGSKTSGAQIPQNFATGAAPQTLPAGVNNSKYTAIPSKDGSSFGIAKIVGIAVGAAAVIALIVLGLCCWRRRSNKGPQKVGAPSTSHNASGGAMYGMGSYTMGGGNEYKRVNTPVMGVHEQARGSMGTFDSYRMQDVNTPASPYYDSPATTPGQPGGRRGGPSPLAHGGEYQQHGWGEHQSGGDVGEQYYNNSAYTDPNRFYDTPQHGSNHYSSQGSYGGRNDYFRQ
;
A
#
# COMPACT_ATOMS: atom_id res chain seq x y z
N MET A 1 -72.22 -2.62 -46.46
CA MET A 1 -72.21 -1.94 -47.76
C MET A 1 -71.01 -2.48 -48.52
N SER A 2 -71.17 -3.50 -49.37
CA SER A 2 -71.60 -3.38 -50.79
C SER A 2 -70.54 -2.64 -51.61
N PHE A 3 -69.96 -3.07 -52.73
CA PHE A 3 -70.15 -4.14 -53.73
C PHE A 3 -68.83 -4.14 -54.56
N PHE A 4 -68.21 -5.28 -54.89
CA PHE A 4 -68.26 -6.01 -56.18
C PHE A 4 -67.59 -5.40 -57.43
N ALA A 5 -66.92 -6.32 -58.14
CA ALA A 5 -66.76 -6.43 -59.60
C ALA A 5 -65.67 -5.58 -60.30
N SER A 6 -65.04 -6.00 -61.40
CA SER A 6 -64.83 -7.29 -62.09
C SER A 6 -64.02 -7.02 -63.37
N LYS A 7 -63.23 -8.01 -63.83
CA LYS A 7 -62.82 -8.29 -65.24
C LYS A 7 -61.96 -7.22 -65.96
N SER A 8 -61.06 -7.49 -66.91
CA SER A 8 -60.61 -8.71 -67.63
C SER A 8 -59.35 -8.38 -68.45
N SER A 9 -58.55 -9.42 -68.75
CA SER A 9 -57.68 -9.63 -69.94
C SER A 9 -56.56 -8.61 -70.23
N SER A 10 -55.34 -8.93 -70.66
CA SER A 10 -54.84 -10.04 -71.49
C SER A 10 -53.31 -10.12 -71.44
N SER A 11 -52.79 -11.34 -71.59
CA SER A 11 -51.52 -11.75 -72.25
C SER A 11 -50.25 -10.88 -72.15
N GLY A 12 -49.17 -11.49 -71.66
CA GLY A 12 -47.81 -11.06 -71.99
C GLY A 12 -46.75 -11.57 -71.02
N TRP A 13 -46.11 -12.68 -71.36
CA TRP A 13 -44.88 -13.15 -70.69
C TRP A 13 -43.79 -12.08 -70.76
N ARG A 14 -43.20 -11.74 -69.60
CA ARG A 14 -41.74 -11.65 -69.39
C ARG A 14 -41.45 -11.26 -67.93
N ALA A 15 -40.56 -12.03 -67.32
CA ALA A 15 -39.98 -11.78 -66.00
C ALA A 15 -39.36 -10.37 -65.95
N PRO A 16 -39.71 -9.53 -64.94
CA PRO A 16 -39.07 -8.25 -64.77
C PRO A 16 -37.70 -8.42 -64.13
N SER A 17 -36.76 -7.67 -64.70
CA SER A 17 -35.38 -7.52 -64.28
C SER A 17 -35.24 -7.14 -62.80
N LEU A 18 -34.20 -7.71 -62.19
CA LEU A 18 -33.65 -7.47 -60.85
C LEU A 18 -33.09 -6.03 -60.68
N ALA A 19 -33.78 -5.02 -61.19
CA ALA A 19 -33.38 -3.61 -61.15
C ALA A 19 -34.41 -2.70 -60.43
N LYS A 20 -35.38 -3.28 -59.72
CA LYS A 20 -36.28 -2.56 -58.80
C LYS A 20 -36.30 -3.12 -57.36
N ALA A 21 -35.34 -3.98 -57.01
CA ALA A 21 -35.13 -4.46 -55.63
C ALA A 21 -33.91 -3.81 -54.93
N LEU A 22 -33.17 -2.91 -55.59
CA LEU A 22 -32.02 -2.21 -55.00
C LEU A 22 -32.28 -0.73 -54.64
N GLY A 23 -33.48 -0.21 -54.89
CA GLY A 23 -33.86 1.18 -54.55
C GLY A 23 -34.55 1.36 -53.20
N ALA A 24 -34.96 0.28 -52.54
CA ALA A 24 -35.66 0.31 -51.25
C ALA A 24 -34.89 -0.34 -50.09
N ALA A 25 -33.72 -0.93 -50.36
CA ALA A 25 -32.85 -1.51 -49.33
C ALA A 25 -31.72 -0.56 -48.86
N VAL A 26 -31.48 0.55 -49.57
CA VAL A 26 -30.41 1.52 -49.21
C VAL A 26 -30.97 2.73 -48.43
N ALA A 27 -32.28 2.96 -48.44
CA ALA A 27 -32.93 3.98 -47.62
C ALA A 27 -33.41 3.47 -46.24
N ALA A 28 -33.46 2.15 -46.02
CA ALA A 28 -33.81 1.53 -44.73
C ALA A 28 -32.58 1.07 -43.90
N LEU A 29 -31.36 1.14 -44.47
CA LEU A 29 -30.09 0.84 -43.78
C LEU A 29 -29.25 2.09 -43.50
N GLY A 30 -29.69 3.28 -43.92
CA GLY A 30 -29.05 4.57 -43.66
C GLY A 30 -29.71 5.43 -42.59
N LEU A 31 -30.77 4.94 -41.93
CA LEU A 31 -31.56 5.67 -40.92
C LEU A 31 -31.74 4.90 -39.60
N ALA A 32 -31.03 3.79 -39.42
CA ALA A 32 -30.92 3.07 -38.13
C ALA A 32 -29.54 3.24 -37.45
N SER A 33 -28.68 4.11 -37.98
CA SER A 33 -27.33 4.39 -37.45
C SER A 33 -27.18 5.79 -36.84
N LEU A 34 -28.27 6.55 -36.70
CA LEU A 34 -28.29 7.90 -36.13
C LEU A 34 -29.58 8.10 -35.31
N THR A 35 -29.69 7.42 -34.17
CA THR A 35 -30.52 7.79 -32.99
C THR A 35 -30.41 6.69 -31.92
N SER A 36 -29.21 6.54 -31.37
CA SER A 36 -29.02 6.18 -29.97
C SER A 36 -27.73 6.83 -29.50
N LEU A 37 -27.78 8.15 -29.34
CA LEU A 37 -27.08 8.76 -28.23
C LEU A 37 -27.80 8.25 -26.98
N ALA A 38 -27.47 7.02 -26.59
CA ALA A 38 -27.73 6.55 -25.24
C ALA A 38 -26.96 7.50 -24.30
N PRO A 39 -27.52 7.87 -23.14
CA PRO A 39 -26.71 8.44 -22.08
C PRO A 39 -25.54 7.46 -21.82
N GLY A 40 -24.36 8.00 -21.52
CA GLY A 40 -23.10 7.28 -21.47
C GLY A 40 -23.23 5.83 -20.99
N VAL A 41 -22.74 4.90 -21.82
CA VAL A 41 -22.50 3.54 -21.37
C VAL A 41 -21.44 3.65 -20.28
N GLU A 42 -21.86 3.64 -19.01
CA GLU A 42 -20.99 3.22 -17.91
C GLU A 42 -20.32 1.93 -18.38
N ALA A 43 -18.99 1.92 -18.44
CA ALA A 43 -18.26 0.67 -18.59
C ALA A 43 -18.73 -0.25 -17.45
N GLY A 44 -19.46 -1.31 -17.79
CA GLY A 44 -20.05 -2.20 -16.79
C GLY A 44 -18.96 -2.76 -15.88
N ARG A 45 -19.17 -2.69 -14.57
CA ARG A 45 -18.27 -3.26 -13.56
C ARG A 45 -18.03 -4.73 -13.85
N ALA A 46 -16.78 -5.17 -13.87
CA ALA A 46 -16.44 -6.57 -14.12
C ALA A 46 -15.30 -7.04 -13.22
N ALA A 47 -15.28 -8.35 -12.94
CA ALA A 47 -14.24 -8.97 -12.17
C ALA A 47 -12.87 -8.80 -12.85
N GLY A 48 -11.83 -8.64 -12.05
CA GLY A 48 -10.46 -8.37 -12.52
C GLY A 48 -10.20 -6.91 -12.91
N GLN A 49 -11.17 -6.00 -12.76
CA GLN A 49 -11.05 -4.59 -13.16
C GLN A 49 -10.99 -3.63 -11.97
N TYR A 50 -10.49 -2.42 -12.25
CA TYR A 50 -10.54 -1.29 -11.32
C TYR A 50 -11.73 -0.38 -11.64
N GLU A 51 -12.31 0.21 -10.60
CA GLU A 51 -13.28 1.30 -10.69
C GLU A 51 -12.85 2.43 -9.76
N THR A 52 -12.72 3.65 -10.27
CA THR A 52 -12.60 4.84 -9.43
C THR A 52 -13.93 5.07 -8.71
N VAL A 53 -13.94 4.89 -7.39
CA VAL A 53 -15.14 5.00 -6.56
C VAL A 53 -15.25 6.34 -5.84
N LEU A 54 -14.15 7.10 -5.81
CA LEU A 54 -14.07 8.42 -5.21
C LEU A 54 -12.97 9.21 -5.92
N ASP A 55 -13.29 10.38 -6.48
CA ASP A 55 -12.31 11.23 -7.19
C ASP A 55 -11.41 12.03 -6.23
N ASN A 56 -11.81 12.20 -4.98
CA ASN A 56 -11.08 13.01 -4.03
C ASN A 56 -11.31 12.56 -2.59
N SER A 57 -10.33 11.87 -2.01
CA SER A 57 -10.27 11.46 -0.59
C SER A 57 -9.83 12.55 0.39
N LEU A 58 -9.74 13.81 -0.05
CA LEU A 58 -9.24 14.99 0.69
C LEU A 58 -7.73 15.01 0.95
N ALA A 59 -7.10 13.84 1.02
CA ALA A 59 -5.66 13.61 1.17
C ALA A 59 -5.25 12.37 0.37
N SER A 60 -3.97 12.23 -0.01
CA SER A 60 -3.49 11.24 -1.00
C SER A 60 -3.59 9.78 -0.54
N ALA A 61 -3.73 9.52 0.76
CA ALA A 61 -3.72 8.17 1.34
C ALA A 61 -2.37 7.45 1.21
N MET A 62 -1.28 8.15 1.57
CA MET A 62 0.04 7.54 1.78
C MET A 62 0.02 6.41 2.82
N MET A 63 -0.95 6.48 3.72
CA MET A 63 -1.23 5.51 4.76
C MET A 63 -2.73 5.24 4.79
N MET A 64 -3.12 3.97 4.88
CA MET A 64 -4.53 3.58 4.85
C MET A 64 -4.77 2.34 5.73
N ALA A 65 -5.87 2.34 6.49
CA ALA A 65 -6.26 1.18 7.29
C ALA A 65 -7.78 1.09 7.51
N LEU A 66 -8.28 -0.12 7.70
CA LEU A 66 -9.69 -0.37 8.00
C LEU A 66 -9.95 -0.09 9.49
N ILE A 67 -10.82 0.88 9.80
CA ILE A 67 -11.21 1.17 11.19
C ILE A 67 -12.23 0.14 11.66
N ASP A 68 -13.29 -0.01 10.87
CA ASP A 68 -14.42 -0.91 11.13
C ASP A 68 -15.07 -1.38 9.82
N GLU A 69 -16.22 -2.06 9.90
CA GLU A 69 -16.92 -2.56 8.70
C GLU A 69 -17.34 -1.48 7.69
N ASN A 70 -17.39 -0.23 8.12
CA ASN A 70 -17.97 0.89 7.38
C ASN A 70 -16.99 2.04 7.18
N ASN A 71 -15.82 2.05 7.82
CA ASN A 71 -14.93 3.21 7.81
C ASN A 71 -13.48 2.80 7.55
N VAL A 72 -12.82 3.57 6.69
CA VAL A 72 -11.38 3.50 6.41
C VAL A 72 -10.73 4.81 6.85
N MET A 73 -9.61 4.72 7.55
CA MET A 73 -8.75 5.89 7.80
C MET A 73 -7.82 6.12 6.62
N ILE A 74 -7.62 7.39 6.33
CA ILE A 74 -6.68 7.89 5.33
C ILE A 74 -5.77 8.86 6.06
N LEU A 75 -4.47 8.62 6.01
CA LEU A 75 -3.45 9.53 6.50
C LEU A 75 -2.49 9.89 5.37
N ASP A 76 -1.96 11.10 5.46
CA ASP A 76 -1.08 11.70 4.48
C ASP A 76 0.04 12.45 5.21
N LYS A 77 1.09 12.87 4.51
CA LYS A 77 2.03 13.82 5.09
C LYS A 77 1.37 15.18 5.28
N THR A 78 1.93 16.00 6.17
CA THR A 78 1.60 17.43 6.16
C THR A 78 2.14 18.04 4.87
N GLU A 79 1.24 18.60 4.07
CA GLU A 79 1.56 19.25 2.80
C GLU A 79 0.45 20.19 2.35
N GLY A 80 0.63 20.83 1.19
CA GLY A 80 -0.28 21.80 0.59
C GLY A 80 -1.60 21.24 0.06
N ASN A 81 -2.14 20.16 0.65
CA ASN A 81 -3.42 19.54 0.27
C ASN A 81 -4.52 20.59 0.12
N ARG A 82 -5.31 20.51 -0.95
CA ARG A 82 -6.28 21.55 -1.31
C ARG A 82 -7.43 21.66 -0.30
N ALA A 83 -7.88 20.52 0.23
CA ALA A 83 -8.91 20.49 1.25
C ALA A 83 -8.40 21.17 2.52
N ARG A 84 -9.29 21.91 3.20
CA ARG A 84 -8.96 22.65 4.43
C ARG A 84 -9.85 22.18 5.59
N THR A 85 -9.28 22.14 6.79
CA THR A 85 -10.02 21.97 8.04
C THR A 85 -10.81 23.26 8.36
N ALA A 86 -11.65 23.21 9.41
CA ALA A 86 -12.39 24.39 9.87
C ALA A 86 -11.46 25.56 10.27
N ASP A 87 -10.27 25.24 10.80
CA ASP A 87 -9.23 26.22 11.16
C ASP A 87 -8.30 26.57 9.98
N ASN A 88 -8.74 26.29 8.75
CA ASN A 88 -8.03 26.60 7.51
C ASN A 88 -6.64 25.95 7.36
N LYS A 89 -6.38 24.83 8.05
CA LYS A 89 -5.18 24.01 7.83
C LYS A 89 -5.39 23.03 6.65
N PRO A 90 -4.36 22.66 5.88
CA PRO A 90 -4.47 21.53 4.96
C PRO A 90 -4.98 20.27 5.66
N VAL A 91 -5.78 19.48 4.95
CA VAL A 91 -6.21 18.17 5.43
C VAL A 91 -5.11 17.15 5.12
N TRP A 92 -4.57 16.50 6.16
CA TRP A 92 -3.66 15.34 6.01
C TRP A 92 -4.17 14.10 6.76
N GLY A 93 -5.43 14.12 7.19
CA GLY A 93 -6.15 12.95 7.66
C GLY A 93 -7.62 13.02 7.28
N ALA A 94 -8.18 11.86 6.94
CA ALA A 94 -9.58 11.72 6.61
C ALA A 94 -10.12 10.36 7.05
N ILE A 95 -11.45 10.28 7.17
CA ILE A 95 -12.18 9.03 7.28
C ILE A 95 -13.09 8.92 6.08
N MET A 96 -13.01 7.80 5.38
CA MET A 96 -13.87 7.47 4.25
C MET A 96 -14.92 6.44 4.68
N SER A 97 -16.19 6.76 4.48
CA SER A 97 -17.30 5.82 4.61
C SER A 97 -17.28 4.83 3.45
N LEU A 98 -17.35 3.54 3.74
CA LEU A 98 -17.45 2.46 2.76
C LEU A 98 -18.88 2.22 2.28
N THR A 99 -19.87 2.85 2.91
CA THR A 99 -21.29 2.71 2.53
C THR A 99 -21.59 3.50 1.26
N ASP A 100 -21.04 4.70 1.16
CA ASP A 100 -21.33 5.67 0.09
C ASP A 100 -20.05 6.33 -0.48
N ASN A 101 -18.87 5.87 -0.07
CA ASN A 101 -17.56 6.39 -0.48
C ASN A 101 -17.31 7.86 -0.10
N THR A 102 -18.05 8.41 0.86
CA THR A 102 -17.89 9.82 1.26
C THR A 102 -16.72 10.01 2.24
N PRO A 103 -15.80 10.94 1.98
CA PRO A 103 -14.75 11.29 2.92
C PRO A 103 -15.17 12.44 3.83
N ARG A 104 -14.69 12.42 5.07
CA ARG A 104 -14.69 13.57 5.98
C ARG A 104 -13.28 13.86 6.46
N ALA A 105 -12.94 15.13 6.59
CA ALA A 105 -11.67 15.53 7.17
C ALA A 105 -11.57 15.04 8.62
N LEU A 106 -10.35 14.72 9.02
CA LEU A 106 -9.98 14.35 10.38
C LEU A 106 -8.81 15.22 10.81
N GLU A 107 -8.97 15.89 11.93
CA GLU A 107 -7.90 16.72 12.47
C GLU A 107 -6.80 15.85 13.07
N LEU A 108 -5.55 16.19 12.72
CA LEU A 108 -4.33 15.66 13.31
C LEU A 108 -3.44 16.84 13.67
N ILE A 109 -2.65 16.66 14.73
CA ILE A 109 -1.82 17.73 15.30
C ILE A 109 -0.40 17.60 14.77
N SER A 110 0.16 16.40 14.81
CA SER A 110 1.54 16.13 14.45
C SER A 110 1.65 15.50 13.06
N ASN A 111 2.77 15.72 12.37
CA ASN A 111 3.00 15.25 11.01
C ASN A 111 3.20 13.72 10.96
N PRO A 112 2.25 12.93 10.43
CA PRO A 112 2.33 11.47 10.46
C PRO A 112 3.15 10.91 9.28
N PHE A 113 3.80 11.75 8.49
CA PHE A 113 4.55 11.30 7.33
C PHE A 113 5.55 10.22 7.71
N CYS A 114 5.43 9.05 7.08
CA CYS A 114 6.31 7.89 7.30
C CYS A 114 6.21 7.27 8.71
N ALA A 115 5.04 7.42 9.34
CA ALA A 115 4.67 6.72 10.54
C ALA A 115 4.27 5.26 10.26
N SER A 116 4.23 4.47 11.31
CA SER A 116 3.80 3.06 11.29
C SER A 116 2.53 2.88 12.09
N GLY A 117 1.68 1.93 11.73
CA GLY A 117 0.40 1.73 12.41
C GLY A 117 0.10 0.28 12.74
N PHE A 118 -0.68 0.09 13.80
CA PHE A 118 -1.12 -1.22 14.29
C PHE A 118 -2.40 -1.10 15.12
N THR A 119 -3.03 -2.24 15.40
CA THR A 119 -4.14 -2.33 16.35
C THR A 119 -3.68 -2.99 17.64
N LEU A 120 -4.14 -2.44 18.76
CA LEU A 120 -3.96 -3.05 20.07
C LEU A 120 -4.97 -4.17 20.30
N GLY A 121 -4.71 -5.00 21.31
CA GLY A 121 -5.60 -6.10 21.67
C GLY A 121 -7.02 -5.67 22.12
N ASN A 122 -7.20 -4.40 22.51
CA ASN A 122 -8.52 -3.82 22.82
C ASN A 122 -9.24 -3.23 21.58
N GLY A 123 -8.58 -3.22 20.42
CA GLY A 123 -9.08 -2.70 19.16
C GLY A 123 -8.70 -1.26 18.83
N SER A 124 -8.06 -0.52 19.73
CA SER A 124 -7.60 0.84 19.43
C SER A 124 -6.55 0.82 18.32
N TRP A 125 -6.71 1.73 17.37
CA TRP A 125 -5.69 2.00 16.36
C TRP A 125 -4.61 2.90 16.95
N VAL A 126 -3.36 2.57 16.63
CA VAL A 126 -2.20 3.35 17.05
C VAL A 126 -1.34 3.63 15.83
N VAL A 127 -0.90 4.89 15.67
CA VAL A 127 0.04 5.32 14.63
C VAL A 127 1.23 6.03 15.29
N VAL A 128 2.44 5.54 15.07
CA VAL A 128 3.65 5.95 15.79
C VAL A 128 4.71 6.51 14.85
N GLY A 129 5.42 7.54 15.33
CA GLY A 129 6.45 8.22 14.55
C GLY A 129 5.84 9.19 13.53
N GLY A 130 6.68 9.64 12.61
CA GLY A 130 6.29 10.68 11.67
C GLY A 130 7.47 11.52 11.25
N ASN A 131 7.22 12.76 10.84
CA ASN A 131 8.26 13.69 10.42
C ASN A 131 8.26 14.98 11.25
N ASN A 132 9.32 15.76 11.11
CA ASN A 132 9.38 17.14 11.57
C ASN A 132 8.24 18.00 10.98
N PRO A 133 7.94 19.14 11.60
CA PRO A 133 7.06 20.13 10.98
C PRO A 133 7.60 20.61 9.63
N VAL A 134 6.71 20.80 8.64
CA VAL A 134 7.10 21.23 7.28
C VAL A 134 6.33 22.46 6.78
N GLY A 135 6.94 23.22 5.87
CA GLY A 135 6.32 24.29 5.10
C GLY A 135 6.18 23.94 3.62
N TYR A 136 5.95 24.94 2.78
CA TYR A 136 5.87 24.76 1.33
C TYR A 136 7.08 24.02 0.75
N GLY A 137 6.85 23.12 -0.21
CA GLY A 137 7.89 22.32 -0.81
C GLY A 137 8.48 21.27 0.14
N GLY A 138 7.79 20.97 1.25
CA GLY A 138 8.25 20.01 2.26
C GLY A 138 9.45 20.48 3.10
N ALA A 139 9.78 21.77 3.08
CA ALA A 139 10.92 22.32 3.82
C ALA A 139 10.71 22.22 5.33
N THR A 140 11.70 21.75 6.08
CA THR A 140 11.62 21.69 7.56
C THR A 140 11.57 23.11 8.15
N VAL A 141 10.73 23.30 9.17
CA VAL A 141 10.42 24.61 9.74
C VAL A 141 10.31 24.53 11.27
N GLN A 142 10.59 25.66 11.93
CA GLN A 142 10.46 25.86 13.38
C GLN A 142 9.03 26.38 13.72
N PRO A 143 8.56 26.36 14.99
CA PRO A 143 7.20 25.94 15.37
C PRO A 143 6.02 26.83 14.91
N THR A 144 6.27 27.97 14.26
CA THR A 144 5.24 28.73 13.54
C THR A 144 5.37 28.46 12.06
N ASN A 145 4.70 27.42 11.58
CA ASN A 145 4.73 27.08 10.17
C ASN A 145 3.40 27.26 9.45
N VAL A 146 3.48 27.24 8.12
CA VAL A 146 2.37 27.56 7.20
C VAL A 146 1.23 26.54 7.30
N TYR A 147 1.53 25.29 7.63
CA TYR A 147 0.55 24.20 7.67
C TYR A 147 0.00 23.94 9.08
N GLY A 148 0.66 24.45 10.13
CA GLY A 148 0.23 24.35 11.52
C GLY A 148 0.39 22.95 12.12
N ASP A 149 1.34 22.15 11.63
CA ASP A 149 1.71 20.82 12.14
C ASP A 149 2.82 20.88 13.20
N TYR A 150 2.82 19.87 14.07
CA TYR A 150 3.83 19.64 15.10
C TYR A 150 4.74 18.46 14.74
N ASP A 151 5.87 18.34 15.45
CA ASP A 151 6.82 17.24 15.25
C ASP A 151 6.16 15.89 15.56
N GLY A 152 6.05 15.04 14.54
CA GLY A 152 5.45 13.72 14.64
C GLY A 152 6.45 12.62 15.00
N ARG A 153 7.76 12.87 15.02
CA ARG A 153 8.76 11.80 15.13
C ARG A 153 8.71 11.04 16.45
N THR A 154 8.19 11.65 17.52
CA THR A 154 7.93 10.96 18.79
C THR A 154 6.45 10.69 19.04
N ALA A 155 5.56 11.15 18.16
CA ALA A 155 4.12 11.09 18.41
C ALA A 155 3.61 9.65 18.45
N ILE A 156 2.68 9.39 19.37
CA ILE A 156 1.83 8.20 19.40
C ILE A 156 0.40 8.69 19.27
N ARG A 157 -0.21 8.42 18.12
CA ARG A 157 -1.58 8.80 17.78
C ARG A 157 -2.49 7.63 18.06
N ILE A 158 -3.51 7.83 18.89
CA ILE A 158 -4.42 6.75 19.29
C ILE A 158 -5.84 7.10 18.85
N MET A 159 -6.51 6.15 18.19
CA MET A 159 -7.93 6.23 17.87
C MET A 159 -8.63 5.04 18.51
N ASP A 160 -9.49 5.32 19.49
CA ASP A 160 -10.29 4.27 20.13
C ASP A 160 -11.49 3.87 19.25
N PRO A 161 -11.90 2.58 19.26
CA PRO A 161 -13.06 2.14 18.51
C PRO A 161 -14.33 2.85 18.96
N ASN A 162 -15.14 3.32 18.01
CA ASN A 162 -16.44 3.92 18.31
C ASN A 162 -17.47 3.50 17.26
N THR A 163 -18.66 3.10 17.70
CA THR A 163 -19.76 2.74 16.78
C THR A 163 -20.36 3.96 16.09
N ASP A 164 -20.22 5.13 16.71
CA ASP A 164 -20.57 6.42 16.13
C ASP A 164 -19.35 6.97 15.40
N SER A 165 -19.36 6.86 14.07
CA SER A 165 -18.22 7.26 13.24
C SER A 165 -17.89 8.75 13.37
N SER A 166 -18.82 9.61 13.82
CA SER A 166 -18.56 11.04 14.06
C SER A 166 -17.65 11.27 15.27
N LYS A 167 -17.51 10.27 16.15
CA LYS A 167 -16.66 10.31 17.36
C LYS A 167 -15.31 9.62 17.17
N LEU A 168 -14.98 9.22 15.95
CA LEU A 168 -13.63 8.75 15.61
C LEU A 168 -12.72 9.98 15.43
N PHE A 169 -11.75 10.13 16.33
CA PHE A 169 -10.73 11.17 16.34
C PHE A 169 -9.38 10.62 16.79
N TRP A 170 -8.30 11.34 16.46
CA TRP A 170 -6.97 11.03 16.95
C TRP A 170 -6.70 11.75 18.28
N ASN A 171 -6.27 11.00 19.28
CA ASN A 171 -5.58 11.54 20.44
C ASN A 171 -4.07 11.60 20.10
N ASP A 172 -3.57 12.80 19.81
CA ASP A 172 -2.26 13.08 19.21
C ASP A 172 -1.44 14.11 20.03
N ASN A 173 -1.69 14.21 21.35
CA ASN A 173 -1.01 15.20 22.20
C ASN A 173 -0.67 14.71 23.61
N SER A 174 -0.90 13.43 23.90
CA SER A 174 -0.80 12.89 25.27
C SER A 174 0.17 11.73 25.43
N SER A 175 0.65 11.14 24.33
CA SER A 175 1.51 9.95 24.35
C SER A 175 2.66 10.11 23.37
N PHE A 176 3.87 9.75 23.80
CA PHE A 176 5.09 9.89 23.02
C PHE A 176 5.98 8.66 23.19
N MET A 177 6.68 8.31 22.12
CA MET A 177 7.78 7.35 22.12
C MET A 177 8.99 7.93 22.84
N ASP A 178 9.86 7.04 23.32
CA ASP A 178 11.09 7.42 24.00
C ASP A 178 12.07 8.15 23.06
N SER A 179 11.99 7.89 21.75
CA SER A 179 12.92 8.45 20.76
C SER A 179 12.25 8.76 19.43
N GLN A 180 12.88 9.64 18.66
CA GLN A 180 12.40 10.04 17.33
C GLN A 180 12.52 8.87 16.34
N ARG A 181 11.45 8.61 15.58
CA ARG A 181 11.40 7.58 14.54
C ARG A 181 10.65 8.05 13.31
N TRP A 182 11.27 7.79 12.18
CA TRP A 182 10.81 7.91 10.80
C TRP A 182 11.08 6.55 10.14
N TYR A 183 10.09 5.94 9.49
CA TYR A 183 10.14 4.55 9.03
C TYR A 183 10.44 3.46 10.09
N PRO A 184 9.79 3.47 11.27
CA PRO A 184 9.97 2.38 12.23
C PRO A 184 9.27 1.09 11.78
N GLY A 185 9.83 -0.08 12.08
CA GLY A 185 9.09 -1.33 12.03
C GLY A 185 8.16 -1.46 13.24
N VAL A 186 7.00 -2.09 13.07
CA VAL A 186 6.10 -2.44 14.18
C VAL A 186 5.55 -3.85 13.99
N GLU A 187 5.35 -4.57 15.08
CA GLU A 187 4.60 -5.83 15.08
C GLU A 187 3.85 -6.00 16.41
N VAL A 188 2.61 -6.49 16.33
CA VAL A 188 1.75 -6.72 17.49
C VAL A 188 2.08 -8.07 18.13
N LEU A 189 2.04 -8.12 19.46
CA LEU A 189 2.44 -9.27 20.27
C LEU A 189 1.22 -10.05 20.80
N ALA A 190 1.45 -11.26 21.29
CA ALA A 190 0.40 -12.14 21.82
C ALA A 190 -0.31 -11.63 23.09
N ASP A 191 0.23 -10.62 23.75
CA ASP A 191 -0.40 -9.90 24.86
C ASP A 191 -1.20 -8.67 24.40
N GLY A 192 -1.29 -8.42 23.08
CA GLY A 192 -2.01 -7.28 22.51
C GLY A 192 -1.29 -5.94 22.59
N SER A 193 -0.05 -5.90 23.11
CA SER A 193 0.87 -4.77 22.95
C SER A 193 1.59 -4.84 21.60
N ALA A 194 2.40 -3.83 21.27
CA ALA A 194 3.25 -3.86 20.09
C ALA A 194 4.71 -3.57 20.45
N ILE A 195 5.62 -4.06 19.61
CA ILE A 195 7.02 -3.64 19.60
C ILE A 195 7.23 -2.63 18.46
N ILE A 196 8.02 -1.60 18.73
CA ILE A 196 8.41 -0.56 17.78
C ILE A 196 9.93 -0.63 17.65
N LEU A 197 10.44 -0.76 16.43
CA LEU A 197 11.85 -1.04 16.16
C LEU A 197 12.40 -0.10 15.09
N GLY A 198 13.60 0.44 15.33
CA GLY A 198 14.39 1.03 14.29
C GLY A 198 13.88 2.37 13.76
N GLY A 199 14.23 2.63 12.49
CA GLY A 199 13.94 3.86 11.78
C GLY A 199 15.07 4.89 11.88
N SER A 200 14.72 6.13 11.55
CA SER A 200 15.63 7.27 11.57
C SER A 200 15.09 8.39 12.43
N THR A 201 15.98 9.23 12.95
CA THR A 201 15.61 10.44 13.69
C THR A 201 15.22 11.58 12.76
N THR A 202 15.43 11.46 11.45
CA THR A 202 15.06 12.46 10.43
C THR A 202 14.86 11.81 9.06
N GLY A 203 14.29 12.58 8.13
CA GLY A 203 14.12 12.21 6.72
C GLY A 203 15.44 12.00 5.96
N GLY A 204 15.47 11.03 5.05
CA GLY A 204 16.60 10.70 4.17
C GLY A 204 16.32 9.52 3.22
N PHE A 205 17.21 9.27 2.25
CA PHE A 205 17.03 8.20 1.27
C PHE A 205 17.31 6.79 1.84
N ILE A 206 18.43 6.62 2.54
CA ILE A 206 18.78 5.39 3.24
C ILE A 206 19.41 5.73 4.60
N ASN A 207 19.41 4.79 5.54
CA ASN A 207 19.79 5.02 6.93
C ASN A 207 21.30 4.97 7.21
N ARG A 208 22.11 5.70 6.44
CA ARG A 208 23.55 5.82 6.68
C ARG A 208 24.21 7.02 5.98
N ASN A 209 25.38 7.41 6.46
CA ASN A 209 26.37 8.25 5.76
C ASN A 209 27.32 7.39 4.93
N TYR A 210 27.96 7.99 3.91
CA TYR A 210 29.03 7.37 3.14
C TYR A 210 30.36 8.12 3.31
N PRO A 211 31.45 7.47 3.73
CA PRO A 211 31.54 6.06 4.15
C PRO A 211 30.77 5.78 5.44
N ASN A 212 30.28 4.54 5.61
CA ASN A 212 29.51 4.12 6.78
C ASN A 212 30.42 3.81 7.98
N VAL A 213 30.95 4.86 8.61
CA VAL A 213 31.94 4.75 9.70
C VAL A 213 31.34 4.34 11.05
N ASP A 214 30.05 4.62 11.28
CA ASP A 214 29.30 4.26 12.48
C ASP A 214 27.99 3.59 12.05
N PRO A 215 27.96 2.25 11.89
CA PRO A 215 26.77 1.55 11.40
C PRO A 215 25.55 1.65 12.33
N ALA A 216 25.73 1.97 13.62
CA ALA A 216 24.64 1.99 14.59
C ALA A 216 23.87 3.30 14.56
N PHE A 217 24.58 4.43 14.59
CA PHE A 217 23.96 5.76 14.72
C PHE A 217 24.20 6.64 13.49
N SER A 218 25.05 6.19 12.57
CA SER A 218 25.43 6.89 11.35
C SER A 218 25.95 8.30 11.58
N THR A 219 26.90 8.42 12.49
CA THR A 219 27.64 9.66 12.76
C THR A 219 28.99 9.65 12.06
N GLN A 220 29.64 10.82 11.91
CA GLN A 220 31.03 10.91 11.42
C GLN A 220 32.07 10.85 12.55
N SER A 221 31.64 10.97 13.80
CA SER A 221 32.50 10.92 14.99
C SER A 221 32.25 9.64 15.76
N GLN A 222 31.31 9.64 16.71
CA GLN A 222 30.81 8.46 17.44
C GLN A 222 29.40 8.75 17.99
N GLY A 223 28.40 7.97 17.60
CA GLY A 223 27.08 8.02 18.20
C GLY A 223 26.99 7.21 19.49
N SER A 224 25.94 7.45 20.27
CA SER A 224 25.69 6.69 21.49
C SER A 224 24.19 6.56 21.76
N LEU A 225 23.83 5.60 22.61
CA LEU A 225 22.47 5.41 23.08
C LEU A 225 21.91 6.65 23.80
N GLN A 226 22.79 7.43 24.44
CA GLN A 226 22.46 8.68 25.13
C GLN A 226 22.27 9.86 24.17
N ASN A 227 22.86 9.79 22.96
CA ASN A 227 22.78 10.86 21.96
C ASN A 227 22.37 10.30 20.59
N LEU A 228 21.11 9.85 20.49
CA LEU A 228 20.53 9.35 19.25
C LEU A 228 20.41 10.41 18.14
N LEU A 229 20.53 11.69 18.50
CA LEU A 229 20.47 12.80 17.54
C LEU A 229 21.85 13.16 16.96
N ALA A 230 22.93 12.52 17.42
CA ALA A 230 24.28 12.71 16.87
C ALA A 230 24.37 12.30 15.39
N GLY A 231 23.46 11.42 14.96
CA GLY A 231 23.28 11.03 13.57
C GLY A 231 21.81 10.78 13.27
N ALA A 232 21.54 10.26 12.09
CA ALA A 232 20.18 10.07 11.62
C ALA A 232 19.63 8.65 11.83
N ALA A 233 20.45 7.67 12.25
CA ALA A 233 19.99 6.30 12.49
C ALA A 233 19.54 6.10 13.93
N ASN A 234 18.36 5.48 14.09
CA ASN A 234 17.87 5.02 15.39
C ASN A 234 17.79 3.50 15.40
N PRO A 235 18.77 2.78 15.98
CA PRO A 235 18.78 1.32 16.01
C PRO A 235 18.02 0.75 17.22
N THR A 236 17.29 1.58 17.97
CA THR A 236 16.69 1.16 19.25
C THR A 236 15.30 0.57 19.07
N TRP A 237 14.76 0.00 20.15
CA TRP A 237 13.40 -0.54 20.20
C TRP A 237 12.70 -0.25 21.53
N GLU A 238 11.37 -0.25 21.50
CA GLU A 238 10.51 -0.01 22.65
C GLU A 238 9.14 -0.71 22.49
N PHE A 239 8.38 -0.84 23.58
CA PHE A 239 7.01 -1.37 23.54
C PHE A 239 5.97 -0.26 23.62
N PHE A 240 4.82 -0.50 23.00
CA PHE A 240 3.61 0.26 23.26
C PHE A 240 2.43 -0.63 23.69
N PRO A 241 1.81 -0.37 24.86
CA PRO A 241 2.25 0.57 25.88
C PRO A 241 3.62 0.22 26.44
N SER A 242 4.28 1.21 27.06
CA SER A 242 5.60 1.00 27.67
C SER A 242 5.53 -0.10 28.73
N LYS A 243 6.51 -1.00 28.70
CA LYS A 243 6.72 -2.04 29.72
C LYS A 243 7.81 -1.65 30.73
N GLY A 244 8.23 -0.38 30.73
CA GLY A 244 9.32 0.12 31.58
C GLY A 244 10.70 -0.45 31.23
N ASN A 245 10.85 -1.01 30.02
CA ASN A 245 12.14 -1.51 29.55
C ASN A 245 13.11 -0.33 29.36
N ALA A 246 14.39 -0.54 29.71
CA ALA A 246 15.42 0.41 29.37
C ALA A 246 15.60 0.45 27.85
N ARG A 247 15.88 1.65 27.32
CA ARG A 247 16.25 1.81 25.91
C ARG A 247 17.47 0.94 25.62
N ALA A 248 17.44 0.21 24.51
CA ALA A 248 18.53 -0.67 24.09
C ALA A 248 18.72 -0.60 22.57
N VAL A 249 19.95 -0.85 22.12
CA VAL A 249 20.28 -1.02 20.70
C VAL A 249 19.86 -2.43 20.28
N ASN A 250 19.27 -2.54 19.09
CA ASN A 250 19.05 -3.82 18.42
C ASN A 250 20.25 -4.12 17.50
N ASN A 251 20.99 -5.20 17.75
CA ASN A 251 22.20 -5.53 16.98
C ASN A 251 21.91 -5.83 15.51
N PHE A 252 20.75 -6.41 15.19
CA PHE A 252 20.36 -6.67 13.79
C PHE A 252 20.18 -5.38 12.99
N MET A 253 19.70 -4.30 13.60
CA MET A 253 19.64 -2.99 12.95
C MET A 253 21.03 -2.43 12.64
N VAL A 254 22.03 -2.74 13.47
CA VAL A 254 23.44 -2.38 13.23
C VAL A 254 24.02 -3.21 12.08
N THR A 255 23.75 -4.52 12.06
CA THR A 255 24.16 -5.42 10.96
C THR A 255 23.59 -4.99 9.62
N THR A 256 22.34 -4.55 9.59
CA THR A 256 21.61 -4.17 8.37
C THR A 256 21.70 -2.68 8.04
N SER A 257 22.65 -1.97 8.67
CA SER A 257 22.86 -0.52 8.53
C SER A 257 22.78 -0.01 7.09
N GLY A 258 22.16 1.16 6.91
CA GLY A 258 21.82 1.73 5.61
C GLY A 258 20.45 1.29 5.11
N LEU A 259 20.18 0.00 5.02
CA LEU A 259 18.96 -0.52 4.39
C LEU A 259 18.07 -1.22 5.41
N ASN A 260 17.66 -0.50 6.45
CA ASN A 260 16.94 -1.05 7.60
C ASN A 260 15.72 -0.22 8.04
N MET A 261 15.29 0.73 7.22
CA MET A 261 14.01 1.44 7.40
C MET A 261 12.86 0.52 7.01
N TYR A 262 11.78 0.55 7.79
CA TYR A 262 10.69 -0.43 7.73
C TYR A 262 11.18 -1.88 7.60
N PRO A 263 11.92 -2.39 8.60
CA PRO A 263 12.30 -3.80 8.61
C PRO A 263 11.04 -4.67 8.55
N HIS A 264 11.08 -5.73 7.75
CA HIS A 264 9.95 -6.65 7.66
C HIS A 264 9.93 -7.51 8.91
N MET A 265 8.88 -7.38 9.71
CA MET A 265 8.73 -8.02 11.02
C MET A 265 7.50 -8.92 11.03
N TYR A 266 7.66 -10.16 11.51
CA TYR A 266 6.55 -11.09 11.70
C TYR A 266 6.72 -11.83 13.02
N LEU A 267 5.72 -11.76 13.91
CA LEU A 267 5.72 -12.59 15.11
C LEU A 267 5.51 -14.06 14.74
N MET A 268 6.46 -14.90 15.14
CA MET A 268 6.49 -16.33 14.83
C MET A 268 5.87 -17.17 15.95
N PRO A 269 5.43 -18.41 15.68
CA PRO A 269 4.75 -19.28 16.64
C PRO A 269 5.53 -19.51 17.94
N SER A 270 6.87 -19.58 17.89
CA SER A 270 7.74 -19.68 19.08
C SER A 270 7.66 -18.47 20.02
N GLY A 271 7.14 -17.34 19.52
CA GLY A 271 7.19 -16.04 20.19
C GLY A 271 8.42 -15.20 19.79
N LEU A 272 9.32 -15.74 18.97
CA LEU A 272 10.42 -14.99 18.36
C LEU A 272 9.90 -14.06 17.26
N MET A 273 10.66 -13.01 16.99
CA MET A 273 10.39 -12.07 15.90
C MET A 273 11.20 -12.45 14.67
N PHE A 274 10.57 -12.84 13.57
CA PHE A 274 11.25 -12.89 12.28
C PHE A 274 11.53 -11.46 11.83
N MET A 275 12.77 -11.18 11.42
CA MET A 275 13.17 -9.89 10.86
C MET A 275 13.96 -10.07 9.57
N GLN A 276 13.60 -9.28 8.56
CA GLN A 276 14.38 -9.13 7.33
C GLN A 276 14.62 -7.65 7.04
N ALA A 277 15.87 -7.28 6.85
CA ALA A 277 16.30 -5.95 6.44
C ALA A 277 17.60 -6.06 5.63
N ASN A 278 17.88 -5.06 4.79
CA ASN A 278 18.90 -5.14 3.75
C ASN A 278 18.69 -6.43 2.93
N TYR A 279 19.62 -7.37 2.97
CA TYR A 279 19.45 -8.73 2.48
C TYR A 279 19.61 -9.78 3.58
N SER A 280 19.72 -9.40 4.86
CA SER A 280 19.91 -10.34 5.96
C SER A 280 18.60 -10.69 6.67
N THR A 281 18.60 -11.87 7.29
CA THR A 281 17.41 -12.46 7.91
C THR A 281 17.75 -13.08 9.27
N THR A 282 16.88 -12.91 10.27
CA THR A 282 17.10 -13.50 11.61
C THR A 282 15.77 -13.80 12.32
N LEU A 283 15.81 -14.70 13.30
CA LEU A 283 14.82 -14.80 14.36
C LEU A 283 15.38 -14.12 15.62
N TRP A 284 14.66 -13.14 16.16
CA TRP A 284 15.08 -12.36 17.33
C TRP A 284 14.22 -12.65 18.55
N ASN A 285 14.89 -12.97 19.66
CA ASN A 285 14.32 -13.10 20.97
C ASN A 285 14.39 -11.75 21.71
N TYR A 286 13.37 -10.91 21.51
CA TYR A 286 13.23 -9.62 22.19
C TYR A 286 13.04 -9.71 23.72
N THR A 287 12.92 -10.92 24.27
CA THR A 287 12.78 -11.16 25.72
C THR A 287 14.07 -11.68 26.39
N SER A 288 15.12 -11.97 25.62
CA SER A 288 16.37 -12.60 26.09
C SER A 288 17.03 -11.85 27.25
N GLY A 289 16.96 -10.51 27.26
CA GLY A 289 17.73 -9.65 28.18
C GLY A 289 19.24 -9.61 27.87
N ASP A 290 19.76 -10.55 27.08
CA ASP A 290 21.11 -10.58 26.52
C ASP A 290 21.05 -10.43 25.00
N GLU A 291 21.40 -9.24 24.52
CA GLU A 291 21.37 -8.84 23.12
C GLU A 291 22.37 -9.60 22.24
N ASN A 292 23.49 -10.08 22.80
CA ASN A 292 24.49 -10.80 22.01
C ASN A 292 24.06 -12.23 21.67
N ASN A 293 23.14 -12.80 22.47
CA ASN A 293 22.62 -14.16 22.31
C ASN A 293 21.13 -14.17 21.91
N ALA A 294 20.56 -13.00 21.59
CA ALA A 294 19.14 -12.87 21.25
C ALA A 294 18.79 -13.31 19.82
N TYR A 295 19.76 -13.75 19.01
CA TYR A 295 19.57 -13.91 17.56
C TYR A 295 19.85 -15.32 17.08
N HIS A 296 18.98 -15.81 16.21
CA HIS A 296 19.20 -16.99 15.38
C HIS A 296 19.18 -16.56 13.92
N ASN A 297 20.37 -16.29 13.37
CA ASN A 297 20.52 -15.85 11.99
C ASN A 297 20.10 -16.95 11.02
N LEU A 298 19.36 -16.54 9.99
CA LEU A 298 18.92 -17.39 8.88
C LEU A 298 19.76 -17.05 7.65
N ASP A 299 19.52 -17.74 6.54
CA ASP A 299 20.22 -17.43 5.29
C ASP A 299 19.90 -16.00 4.82
N ASP A 300 20.84 -15.40 4.11
CA ASP A 300 20.62 -14.13 3.41
C ASP A 300 19.67 -14.31 2.22
N MET A 301 18.96 -13.24 1.87
CA MET A 301 18.07 -13.16 0.72
C MET A 301 18.83 -13.51 -0.58
N PRO A 302 18.36 -14.50 -1.36
CA PRO A 302 19.01 -14.89 -2.60
C PRO A 302 19.23 -13.72 -3.56
N GLY A 303 20.42 -13.66 -4.14
CA GLY A 303 20.80 -12.60 -5.09
C GLY A 303 20.98 -11.22 -4.46
N GLN A 304 20.99 -11.10 -3.12
CA GLN A 304 21.12 -9.83 -2.40
C GLN A 304 20.07 -8.80 -2.83
N ILE A 305 18.89 -9.27 -3.25
CA ILE A 305 17.79 -8.39 -3.67
C ILE A 305 17.20 -7.76 -2.42
N VAL A 306 17.33 -6.44 -2.29
CA VAL A 306 16.79 -5.70 -1.17
C VAL A 306 15.27 -5.66 -1.30
N ARG A 307 14.54 -6.02 -0.22
CA ARG A 307 13.07 -5.99 -0.19
C ARG A 307 12.50 -4.87 0.66
N VAL A 308 13.24 -4.36 1.64
CA VAL A 308 12.79 -3.22 2.47
C VAL A 308 12.87 -1.91 1.70
N TYR A 309 12.35 -0.83 2.29
CA TYR A 309 12.55 0.51 1.76
C TYR A 309 14.05 0.80 1.56
N PRO A 310 14.46 1.45 0.44
CA PRO A 310 13.62 1.98 -0.64
C PRO A 310 13.34 1.01 -1.80
N ALA A 311 13.97 -0.17 -1.85
CA ALA A 311 13.71 -1.16 -2.89
C ALA A 311 12.26 -1.68 -2.88
N SER A 312 11.66 -1.80 -1.69
CA SER A 312 10.22 -1.99 -1.44
C SER A 312 9.60 -3.15 -2.22
N GLY A 313 10.13 -4.36 -2.06
CA GLY A 313 9.50 -5.57 -2.58
C GLY A 313 8.23 -5.93 -1.80
N ALA A 314 7.25 -6.52 -2.49
CA ALA A 314 6.04 -7.02 -1.86
C ALA A 314 6.38 -8.12 -0.86
N THR A 315 5.84 -8.04 0.35
CA THR A 315 6.00 -9.08 1.38
C THR A 315 4.67 -9.43 2.05
N ALA A 316 4.48 -10.71 2.39
CA ALA A 316 3.37 -11.18 3.22
C ALA A 316 3.69 -12.56 3.82
N MET A 317 3.09 -12.88 4.96
CA MET A 317 2.96 -14.26 5.41
C MET A 317 1.88 -14.97 4.57
N LEU A 318 2.15 -16.20 4.10
CA LEU A 318 1.14 -17.00 3.41
C LEU A 318 -0.06 -17.30 4.34
N PRO A 319 -1.28 -17.48 3.81
CA PRO A 319 -2.43 -17.87 4.60
C PRO A 319 -2.15 -19.11 5.46
N LEU A 320 -2.49 -19.01 6.75
CA LEU A 320 -2.34 -20.08 7.73
C LEU A 320 -3.57 -20.98 7.66
N THR A 321 -3.43 -22.22 7.24
CA THR A 321 -4.57 -23.10 6.93
C THR A 321 -4.44 -24.46 7.61
N PRO A 322 -5.54 -25.21 7.80
CA PRO A 322 -5.45 -26.60 8.24
C PRO A 322 -4.58 -27.46 7.30
N ALA A 323 -4.60 -27.17 5.99
CA ALA A 323 -3.86 -27.92 4.97
C ALA A 323 -2.34 -27.76 5.10
N ASN A 324 -1.85 -26.55 5.41
CA ASN A 324 -0.43 -26.32 5.71
C ASN A 324 -0.11 -26.41 7.22
N LYS A 325 -1.04 -26.94 8.02
CA LYS A 325 -0.93 -27.08 9.47
C LYS A 325 -0.61 -25.75 10.17
N TYR A 326 -1.11 -24.63 9.65
CA TYR A 326 -0.85 -23.28 10.16
C TYR A 326 0.64 -22.90 10.19
N THR A 327 1.44 -23.48 9.29
CA THR A 327 2.88 -23.22 9.22
C THR A 327 3.14 -21.82 8.61
N PRO A 328 3.87 -20.93 9.31
CA PRO A 328 4.17 -19.59 8.82
C PRO A 328 5.29 -19.60 7.76
N THR A 329 4.90 -19.34 6.52
CA THR A 329 5.84 -19.10 5.41
C THR A 329 5.78 -17.63 5.02
N ILE A 330 6.93 -16.94 5.01
CA ILE A 330 7.02 -15.54 4.59
C ILE A 330 7.42 -15.51 3.12
N LEU A 331 6.64 -14.80 2.30
CA LEU A 331 6.85 -14.62 0.85
C LEU A 331 7.36 -13.20 0.58
N PHE A 332 8.32 -13.11 -0.33
CA PHE A 332 8.85 -11.85 -0.86
C PHE A 332 8.82 -11.89 -2.38
N CYS A 333 8.40 -10.81 -3.04
CA CYS A 333 8.37 -10.67 -4.48
C CYS A 333 8.81 -9.26 -4.90
N GLY A 334 9.57 -9.12 -5.99
CA GLY A 334 10.00 -7.81 -6.46
C GLY A 334 11.23 -7.20 -5.75
N GLY A 335 11.30 -5.89 -5.60
CA GLY A 335 12.47 -5.22 -5.02
C GLY A 335 13.65 -5.10 -5.99
N THR A 336 14.82 -4.71 -5.51
CA THR A 336 15.92 -4.25 -6.38
C THR A 336 17.29 -4.64 -5.81
N TYR A 337 18.20 -5.04 -6.69
CA TYR A 337 19.61 -5.15 -6.37
C TYR A 337 20.35 -3.90 -6.87
N MET A 338 21.15 -3.30 -6.00
CA MET A 338 22.18 -2.32 -6.33
C MET A 338 23.39 -2.61 -5.44
N THR A 339 24.59 -2.27 -5.90
CA THR A 339 25.79 -2.39 -5.06
C THR A 339 25.71 -1.43 -3.88
N ASP A 340 26.46 -1.74 -2.83
CA ASP A 340 26.54 -0.86 -1.65
C ASP A 340 26.91 0.59 -2.03
N GLU A 341 27.85 0.79 -2.96
CA GLU A 341 28.20 2.11 -3.45
C GLU A 341 27.05 2.81 -4.19
N GLN A 342 26.31 2.08 -5.02
CA GLN A 342 25.20 2.63 -5.81
C GLN A 342 24.05 3.12 -4.93
N TRP A 343 23.77 2.44 -3.82
CA TRP A 343 22.79 2.87 -2.82
C TRP A 343 23.13 4.24 -2.20
N GLY A 344 24.39 4.67 -2.22
CA GLY A 344 24.78 5.98 -1.72
C GLY A 344 24.60 6.12 -0.20
N ASP A 345 23.94 7.20 0.22
CA ASP A 345 23.77 7.63 1.62
C ASP A 345 22.42 8.32 1.86
N TYR A 346 22.24 8.93 3.04
CA TYR A 346 21.05 9.70 3.42
C TYR A 346 20.59 10.71 2.37
N THR A 347 21.51 11.25 1.57
CA THR A 347 21.17 12.26 0.59
C THR A 347 20.50 11.58 -0.59
N SER A 348 21.22 10.74 -1.34
CA SER A 348 20.76 10.15 -2.61
C SER A 348 21.47 8.85 -2.97
N PRO A 349 20.90 8.08 -3.91
CA PRO A 349 21.67 7.07 -4.63
C PRO A 349 22.79 7.74 -5.45
N LYS A 350 23.90 7.03 -5.67
CA LYS A 350 25.01 7.52 -6.53
C LYS A 350 24.76 7.34 -8.02
N ILE A 351 23.69 6.64 -8.38
CA ILE A 351 23.24 6.42 -9.75
C ILE A 351 21.80 6.90 -9.91
N ASP A 352 21.35 7.04 -11.15
CA ASP A 352 19.94 7.23 -11.46
C ASP A 352 19.19 5.90 -11.23
N PRO A 353 18.37 5.77 -10.16
CA PRO A 353 17.63 4.56 -9.90
C PRO A 353 16.56 4.29 -10.98
N GLN A 354 16.08 5.31 -11.71
CA GLN A 354 15.03 5.15 -12.72
C GLN A 354 15.46 4.28 -13.90
N GLN A 355 16.77 4.06 -14.07
CA GLN A 355 17.31 3.14 -15.08
C GLN A 355 17.50 1.71 -14.55
N VAL A 356 17.34 1.49 -13.25
CA VAL A 356 17.53 0.19 -12.61
C VAL A 356 16.22 -0.60 -12.65
N SER A 357 16.24 -1.75 -13.32
CA SER A 357 15.09 -2.65 -13.33
C SER A 357 14.89 -3.30 -11.96
N ALA A 358 13.64 -3.32 -11.50
CA ALA A 358 13.23 -4.14 -10.37
C ALA A 358 13.29 -5.63 -10.73
N SER A 359 13.49 -6.46 -9.72
CA SER A 359 13.53 -7.91 -9.85
C SER A 359 12.14 -8.49 -10.10
N ASP A 360 12.08 -9.58 -10.88
CA ASP A 360 10.89 -10.44 -11.03
C ASP A 360 10.91 -11.61 -10.03
N ASP A 361 11.95 -11.71 -9.20
CA ASP A 361 12.14 -12.81 -8.26
C ASP A 361 11.09 -12.81 -7.16
N CYS A 362 10.57 -14.00 -6.89
CA CYS A 362 9.90 -14.31 -5.64
C CYS A 362 10.66 -15.40 -4.89
N SER A 363 10.79 -15.22 -3.58
CA SER A 363 11.44 -16.15 -2.66
C SER A 363 10.63 -16.26 -1.38
N SER A 364 10.55 -17.46 -0.81
CA SER A 364 9.84 -17.74 0.44
C SER A 364 10.76 -18.37 1.49
N ILE A 365 10.47 -18.19 2.77
CA ILE A 365 11.20 -18.82 3.88
C ILE A 365 10.22 -19.33 4.94
N THR A 366 10.51 -20.50 5.51
CA THR A 366 9.68 -21.13 6.56
C THR A 366 10.55 -21.50 7.76
N PRO A 367 10.78 -20.54 8.68
CA PRO A 367 11.68 -20.73 9.81
C PRO A 367 11.17 -21.74 10.84
N GLU A 368 9.86 -21.76 11.07
CA GLU A 368 9.24 -22.52 12.15
C GLU A 368 7.98 -23.25 11.68
N ASP A 369 7.61 -24.31 12.40
CA ASP A 369 6.28 -24.91 12.33
C ASP A 369 5.28 -24.17 13.24
N ALA A 370 4.00 -24.59 13.24
CA ALA A 370 2.97 -23.96 14.06
C ALA A 370 3.13 -24.15 15.58
N ASP A 371 3.97 -25.11 16.00
CA ASP A 371 4.30 -25.34 17.40
C ASP A 371 5.52 -24.50 17.85
N GLY A 372 6.15 -23.77 16.92
CA GLY A 372 7.31 -22.92 17.18
C GLY A 372 8.63 -23.67 17.14
N ASN A 373 8.66 -24.90 16.61
CA ASN A 373 9.92 -25.61 16.40
C ASN A 373 10.59 -25.07 15.14
N PHE A 374 11.91 -24.89 15.21
CA PHE A 374 12.69 -24.52 14.03
C PHE A 374 12.65 -25.61 12.95
N VAL A 375 12.40 -25.22 11.71
CA VAL A 375 12.27 -26.10 10.54
C VAL A 375 13.44 -25.90 9.57
N SER A 376 13.70 -24.67 9.13
CA SER A 376 14.73 -24.36 8.14
C SER A 376 15.14 -22.90 8.16
N GLY A 377 16.43 -22.61 7.97
CA GLY A 377 16.93 -21.24 7.80
C GLY A 377 16.97 -20.77 6.35
N SER A 378 16.59 -21.62 5.40
CA SER A 378 16.86 -21.38 3.97
C SER A 378 15.66 -20.90 3.17
N TYR A 379 15.94 -20.02 2.21
CA TYR A 379 14.97 -19.56 1.22
C TYR A 379 14.67 -20.63 0.17
N THR A 380 13.43 -20.63 -0.30
CA THR A 380 12.94 -21.41 -1.44
C THR A 380 12.57 -20.44 -2.57
N THR A 381 13.11 -20.65 -3.76
CA THR A 381 12.68 -19.90 -4.95
C THR A 381 11.22 -20.20 -5.25
N GLU A 382 10.43 -19.17 -5.54
CA GLU A 382 9.02 -19.25 -5.91
C GLU A 382 8.82 -18.95 -7.41
N ASP A 383 7.57 -18.89 -7.86
CA ASP A 383 7.24 -18.50 -9.22
C ASP A 383 7.63 -17.03 -9.48
N LYS A 384 8.15 -16.75 -10.67
CA LYS A 384 8.54 -15.39 -11.05
C LYS A 384 7.32 -14.52 -11.31
N LEU A 385 7.43 -13.24 -10.93
CA LEU A 385 6.48 -12.23 -11.37
C LEU A 385 6.49 -12.14 -12.91
N PRO A 386 5.36 -11.76 -13.54
CA PRO A 386 5.30 -11.56 -14.99
C PRO A 386 6.24 -10.45 -15.50
N GLN A 387 6.58 -9.51 -14.62
CA GLN A 387 7.52 -8.42 -14.84
C GLN A 387 8.12 -7.99 -13.50
N GLY A 388 9.27 -7.31 -13.53
CA GLY A 388 9.90 -6.76 -12.34
C GLY A 388 8.98 -5.78 -11.61
N ARG A 389 9.05 -5.73 -10.27
CA ARG A 389 8.17 -4.84 -9.48
C ARG A 389 8.83 -4.33 -8.20
N SER A 390 9.12 -3.04 -8.14
CA SER A 390 9.33 -2.30 -6.88
C SER A 390 8.00 -1.69 -6.44
N MET A 391 7.84 -1.48 -5.14
CA MET A 391 6.63 -0.94 -4.49
C MET A 391 5.35 -1.76 -4.75
N GLY A 392 5.49 -3.06 -5.02
CA GLY A 392 4.35 -3.97 -5.09
C GLY A 392 3.83 -4.28 -3.69
N GLN A 393 2.52 -4.44 -3.54
CA GLN A 393 1.90 -4.68 -2.24
C GLN A 393 0.98 -5.91 -2.27
N PHE A 394 1.23 -6.86 -1.36
CA PHE A 394 0.39 -8.05 -1.20
C PHE A 394 -0.84 -7.77 -0.36
N ILE A 395 -2.00 -8.23 -0.84
CA ILE A 395 -3.28 -8.19 -0.13
C ILE A 395 -3.87 -9.60 -0.04
N HIS A 396 -4.16 -10.08 1.16
CA HIS A 396 -4.88 -11.36 1.34
C HIS A 396 -6.33 -11.25 0.89
N LEU A 397 -6.84 -12.30 0.23
CA LEU A 397 -8.22 -12.37 -0.22
C LEU A 397 -9.01 -13.46 0.55
N PRO A 398 -10.34 -13.30 0.74
CA PRO A 398 -11.21 -14.26 1.42
C PRO A 398 -11.30 -15.66 0.79
N ASP A 399 -10.85 -15.86 -0.45
CA ASP A 399 -10.80 -17.19 -1.08
C ASP A 399 -9.51 -17.97 -0.75
N GLY A 400 -8.58 -17.34 -0.01
CA GLY A 400 -7.27 -17.90 0.33
C GLY A 400 -6.18 -17.60 -0.70
N THR A 401 -6.49 -16.85 -1.75
CA THR A 401 -5.48 -16.29 -2.66
C THR A 401 -4.96 -14.95 -2.13
N MET A 402 -3.95 -14.40 -2.80
CA MET A 402 -3.43 -13.06 -2.54
C MET A 402 -3.30 -12.30 -3.86
N VAL A 403 -3.39 -10.98 -3.83
CA VAL A 403 -3.13 -10.14 -5.00
C VAL A 403 -1.98 -9.18 -4.74
N ILE A 404 -1.13 -8.97 -5.74
CA ILE A 404 -0.14 -7.90 -5.77
C ILE A 404 -0.70 -6.77 -6.62
N VAL A 405 -0.80 -5.60 -6.01
CA VAL A 405 -1.16 -4.33 -6.68
C VAL A 405 -0.01 -3.33 -6.55
N ASN A 406 -0.13 -2.17 -7.20
CA ASN A 406 0.81 -1.05 -7.16
C ASN A 406 2.21 -1.37 -7.71
N GLY A 407 3.03 -0.34 -7.88
CA GLY A 407 4.46 -0.49 -8.14
C GLY A 407 4.94 -0.09 -9.54
N ALA A 408 6.22 -0.36 -9.79
CA ALA A 408 6.94 0.03 -10.98
C ALA A 408 7.98 -1.02 -11.41
N GLU A 409 8.20 -1.16 -12.72
CA GLU A 409 9.25 -2.02 -13.28
C GLU A 409 10.66 -1.47 -13.08
N LYS A 410 10.80 -0.15 -12.88
CA LYS A 410 12.10 0.49 -12.72
C LYS A 410 12.10 1.49 -11.57
N GLY A 411 13.26 1.60 -10.93
CA GLY A 411 13.47 2.52 -9.82
C GLY A 411 13.10 1.97 -8.46
N VAL A 412 13.03 2.89 -7.50
CA VAL A 412 12.84 2.62 -6.08
C VAL A 412 11.85 3.61 -5.47
N ALA A 413 11.39 3.31 -4.26
CA ALA A 413 10.58 4.21 -3.46
C ALA A 413 11.36 5.49 -3.08
N GLY A 414 10.67 6.62 -3.05
CA GLY A 414 11.24 7.93 -2.70
C GLY A 414 11.08 8.97 -3.80
N TYR A 415 11.52 10.19 -3.48
CA TYR A 415 11.57 11.34 -4.36
C TYR A 415 12.89 12.09 -4.21
N THR A 416 13.29 12.86 -5.22
CA THR A 416 14.50 13.68 -5.19
C THR A 416 14.53 14.74 -6.30
N ASN A 417 15.28 15.81 -6.06
CA ASN A 417 15.54 16.89 -7.03
C ASN A 417 16.91 16.74 -7.74
N GLN A 418 17.44 15.52 -7.81
CA GLN A 418 18.67 15.25 -8.55
C GLN A 418 18.53 15.62 -10.03
N SER A 419 19.64 15.93 -10.69
CA SER A 419 19.62 16.46 -12.07
C SER A 419 19.01 15.51 -13.10
N TRP A 420 19.07 14.20 -12.85
CA TRP A 420 18.44 13.18 -13.71
C TRP A 420 16.90 13.18 -13.62
N ASN A 421 16.34 13.85 -12.61
CA ASN A 421 14.90 14.04 -12.45
C ASN A 421 14.35 15.28 -13.16
N LEU A 422 15.22 16.11 -13.75
CA LEU A 422 14.81 17.33 -14.44
C LEU A 422 14.25 17.01 -15.82
N ILE A 423 13.05 17.51 -16.10
CA ILE A 423 12.42 17.47 -17.42
C ILE A 423 12.83 18.74 -18.18
N PRO A 424 13.63 18.63 -19.27
CA PRO A 424 14.05 19.80 -20.02
C PRO A 424 12.89 20.38 -20.83
N MET A 425 12.57 21.66 -20.58
CA MET A 425 11.67 22.54 -21.35
C MET A 425 10.16 22.19 -21.40
N PRO A 426 9.26 23.18 -21.39
CA PRO A 426 9.49 24.64 -21.31
C PRO A 426 9.62 25.22 -19.87
N TYR A 427 9.54 24.43 -18.80
CA TYR A 427 9.51 24.97 -17.41
C TYR A 427 10.54 24.38 -16.43
N ASN A 428 11.49 23.55 -16.86
CA ASN A 428 12.45 22.85 -15.97
C ASN A 428 11.77 22.24 -14.74
N VAL A 429 10.79 21.37 -14.99
CA VAL A 429 10.01 20.71 -13.93
C VAL A 429 10.81 19.51 -13.42
N SER A 430 10.95 19.37 -12.10
CA SER A 430 11.46 18.13 -11.50
C SER A 430 10.33 17.10 -11.52
N ALA A 431 10.58 15.90 -12.04
CA ALA A 431 9.63 14.79 -11.94
C ALA A 431 9.50 14.26 -10.50
N GLU A 432 10.50 14.55 -9.68
CA GLU A 432 10.69 14.19 -8.26
C GLU A 432 10.73 12.69 -7.96
N GLY A 433 9.75 11.91 -8.40
CA GLY A 433 9.70 10.47 -8.15
C GLY A 433 10.94 9.71 -8.63
N MET A 434 11.33 8.66 -7.91
CA MET A 434 12.51 7.84 -8.25
C MET A 434 12.17 6.55 -9.00
N ALA A 435 10.96 6.45 -9.56
CA ALA A 435 10.47 5.27 -10.25
C ALA A 435 9.87 5.61 -11.62
N GLN A 436 9.99 4.65 -12.54
CA GLN A 436 9.52 4.75 -13.92
C GLN A 436 8.88 3.43 -14.36
N SER A 437 8.12 3.46 -15.45
CA SER A 437 7.37 2.29 -15.96
C SER A 437 6.43 1.67 -14.90
N PRO A 438 5.34 2.35 -14.50
CA PRO A 438 4.39 1.83 -13.53
C PRO A 438 3.81 0.46 -13.95
N THR A 439 3.62 -0.43 -12.97
CA THR A 439 3.02 -1.75 -13.18
C THR A 439 1.51 -1.71 -12.95
N TYR A 440 0.75 -1.45 -14.02
CA TYR A 440 -0.70 -1.21 -13.91
C TYR A 440 -1.56 -2.45 -13.68
N MET A 441 -1.10 -3.63 -14.13
CA MET A 441 -1.88 -4.87 -14.05
C MET A 441 -1.63 -5.57 -12.70
N PRO A 442 -2.69 -6.00 -11.98
CA PRO A 442 -2.54 -6.77 -10.75
C PRO A 442 -2.01 -8.17 -11.05
N VAL A 443 -1.48 -8.85 -10.02
CA VAL A 443 -0.97 -10.21 -10.11
C VAL A 443 -1.62 -11.05 -9.01
N LEU A 444 -2.33 -12.11 -9.37
CA LEU A 444 -2.86 -13.08 -8.41
C LEU A 444 -1.77 -14.09 -8.05
N TYR A 445 -1.67 -14.39 -6.76
CA TYR A 445 -0.87 -15.48 -6.20
C TYR A 445 -1.81 -16.47 -5.49
N ASP A 446 -1.89 -17.70 -5.98
CA ASP A 446 -2.64 -18.79 -5.36
C ASP A 446 -1.69 -19.82 -4.72
N PRO A 447 -1.52 -19.80 -3.39
CA PRO A 447 -0.62 -20.73 -2.69
C PRO A 447 -1.05 -22.19 -2.78
N SER A 448 -2.32 -22.47 -3.13
CA SER A 448 -2.83 -23.83 -3.25
C SER A 448 -2.44 -24.51 -4.56
N GLN A 449 -2.00 -23.75 -5.56
CA GLN A 449 -1.51 -24.32 -6.81
C GLN A 449 -0.10 -24.91 -6.64
N PRO A 450 0.24 -25.93 -7.45
CA PRO A 450 1.62 -26.38 -7.61
C PRO A 450 2.52 -25.22 -8.05
N LYS A 451 3.77 -25.23 -7.59
CA LYS A 451 4.82 -24.35 -8.09
C LYS A 451 4.90 -24.43 -9.62
N GLY A 452 4.99 -23.30 -10.29
CA GLY A 452 4.90 -23.10 -11.73
C GLY A 452 3.54 -22.58 -12.20
N SER A 453 2.52 -22.61 -11.33
CA SER A 453 1.13 -22.22 -11.64
C SER A 453 0.51 -21.32 -10.57
N ARG A 454 1.30 -20.80 -9.63
CA ARG A 454 0.79 -19.97 -8.51
C ARG A 454 0.48 -18.56 -8.95
N ILE A 455 1.13 -18.06 -10.01
CA ILE A 455 1.00 -16.69 -10.49
C ILE A 455 0.09 -16.61 -11.72
N SER A 456 -0.84 -15.64 -11.73
CA SER A 456 -1.72 -15.38 -12.86
C SER A 456 -2.12 -13.90 -12.96
N GLN A 457 -2.28 -13.42 -14.20
CA GLN A 457 -2.94 -12.13 -14.50
C GLN A 457 -4.14 -12.32 -15.43
N LYS A 458 -4.59 -13.57 -15.59
CA LYS A 458 -5.61 -13.92 -16.58
C LYS A 458 -6.94 -13.25 -16.22
N GLY A 459 -7.49 -12.50 -17.17
CA GLY A 459 -8.78 -11.83 -17.02
C GLY A 459 -8.70 -10.50 -16.27
N PHE A 460 -7.50 -10.03 -15.90
CA PHE A 460 -7.34 -8.75 -15.24
C PHE A 460 -7.12 -7.62 -16.23
N GLN A 461 -7.44 -6.40 -15.80
CA GLN A 461 -7.21 -5.17 -16.56
C GLN A 461 -6.27 -4.24 -15.79
N ASN A 462 -5.68 -3.30 -16.52
CA ASN A 462 -4.83 -2.26 -15.97
C ASN A 462 -5.66 -1.29 -15.12
N SER A 463 -5.10 -0.82 -14.00
CA SER A 463 -5.54 0.45 -13.43
C SER A 463 -5.21 1.59 -14.41
N PRO A 464 -6.09 2.60 -14.57
CA PRO A 464 -5.75 3.84 -15.28
C PRO A 464 -4.77 4.75 -14.53
N ILE A 465 -4.45 4.48 -13.26
CA ILE A 465 -3.64 5.35 -12.39
C ILE A 465 -2.30 4.69 -12.07
N ALA A 466 -1.22 5.46 -12.17
CA ALA A 466 0.11 5.02 -11.75
C ALA A 466 0.21 5.04 -10.21
N ARG A 467 0.03 3.89 -9.57
CA ARG A 467 0.12 3.72 -8.12
C ARG A 467 1.56 3.45 -7.69
N LEU A 468 2.34 4.51 -7.45
CA LEU A 468 3.79 4.47 -7.18
C LEU A 468 4.11 4.68 -5.69
N TYR A 469 5.21 5.36 -5.39
CA TYR A 469 5.62 5.70 -4.03
C TYR A 469 4.50 6.45 -3.30
N HIS A 470 4.21 6.04 -2.07
CA HIS A 470 3.06 6.49 -1.28
C HIS A 470 1.68 6.06 -1.82
N SER A 471 1.60 5.00 -2.62
CA SER A 471 0.34 4.29 -2.81
C SER A 471 0.08 3.31 -1.66
N SER A 472 -1.21 3.05 -1.42
CA SER A 472 -1.70 2.13 -0.37
C SER A 472 -2.83 1.26 -0.91
N ALA A 473 -2.97 0.06 -0.35
CA ALA A 473 -4.06 -0.85 -0.64
C ALA A 473 -4.43 -1.74 0.56
N ILE A 474 -5.73 -2.00 0.72
CA ILE A 474 -6.26 -2.87 1.79
C ILE A 474 -7.45 -3.69 1.30
N LEU A 475 -7.63 -4.89 1.87
CA LEU A 475 -8.88 -5.63 1.78
C LEU A 475 -9.97 -4.90 2.58
N ILE A 476 -11.17 -4.77 2.01
CA ILE A 476 -12.34 -4.21 2.70
C ILE A 476 -13.48 -5.25 2.84
N PRO A 477 -14.50 -5.00 3.70
CA PRO A 477 -15.53 -6.00 4.05
C PRO A 477 -16.40 -6.51 2.91
N ASP A 478 -16.55 -5.77 1.81
CA ASP A 478 -17.25 -6.30 0.63
C ASP A 478 -16.39 -7.33 -0.16
N GLY A 479 -15.15 -7.59 0.26
CA GLY A 479 -14.22 -8.50 -0.39
C GLY A 479 -13.51 -7.90 -1.59
N SER A 480 -13.67 -6.60 -1.89
CA SER A 480 -12.81 -5.91 -2.87
C SER A 480 -11.52 -5.40 -2.21
N VAL A 481 -10.58 -4.95 -3.05
CA VAL A 481 -9.35 -4.30 -2.61
C VAL A 481 -9.46 -2.81 -2.90
N LEU A 482 -9.41 -1.98 -1.85
CA LEU A 482 -9.36 -0.53 -1.99
C LEU A 482 -7.92 -0.11 -2.28
N VAL A 483 -7.70 0.75 -3.27
CA VAL A 483 -6.38 1.22 -3.74
C VAL A 483 -6.40 2.75 -3.85
N ALA A 484 -5.42 3.41 -3.25
CA ALA A 484 -5.32 4.87 -3.20
C ALA A 484 -3.84 5.35 -3.24
N GLY A 485 -3.61 6.66 -3.27
CA GLY A 485 -2.29 7.25 -3.52
C GLY A 485 -1.82 7.00 -4.96
N SER A 486 -0.71 7.49 -5.48
CA SER A 486 0.50 7.94 -4.86
C SER A 486 0.64 9.46 -4.76
N ASN A 487 1.66 9.86 -4.03
CA ASN A 487 2.24 11.19 -4.08
C ASN A 487 3.77 11.08 -4.09
N PRO A 488 4.40 10.95 -5.28
CA PRO A 488 5.84 10.77 -5.38
C PRO A 488 6.64 12.09 -5.30
N HIS A 489 6.14 13.09 -4.55
CA HIS A 489 6.69 14.46 -4.53
C HIS A 489 7.02 14.93 -3.12
N GLN A 490 7.72 16.05 -3.02
CA GLN A 490 8.03 16.79 -1.80
C GLN A 490 6.80 17.49 -1.22
N ASP A 491 5.95 18.05 -2.08
CA ASP A 491 4.66 18.69 -1.76
C ASP A 491 3.66 18.35 -2.89
N VAL A 492 2.40 18.77 -2.77
CA VAL A 492 1.34 18.41 -3.70
C VAL A 492 1.66 18.86 -5.13
N ALA A 493 1.71 17.92 -6.07
CA ALA A 493 1.90 18.19 -7.49
C ALA A 493 0.90 17.43 -8.37
N ILE A 494 -0.08 18.15 -8.91
CA ILE A 494 -1.29 17.58 -9.57
C ILE A 494 -1.44 17.98 -11.04
N THR A 495 -0.45 18.70 -11.58
CA THR A 495 -0.42 19.17 -12.98
C THR A 495 0.93 18.84 -13.60
N MET A 496 1.43 17.64 -13.36
CA MET A 496 2.69 17.16 -13.91
C MET A 496 2.55 16.89 -15.40
N PRO A 497 3.60 17.17 -16.21
CA PRO A 497 3.55 17.01 -17.65
C PRO A 497 3.55 15.54 -18.06
N THR A 498 2.64 15.17 -18.98
CA THR A 498 2.55 13.84 -19.59
C THR A 498 3.44 13.71 -20.82
N GLY A 499 3.85 12.48 -21.17
CA GLY A 499 4.66 12.21 -22.36
C GLY A 499 6.10 12.73 -22.26
N THR A 500 6.62 12.87 -21.04
CA THR A 500 7.95 13.41 -20.73
C THR A 500 8.94 12.28 -20.45
N THR A 501 10.23 12.60 -20.54
CA THR A 501 11.32 11.70 -20.15
C THR A 501 12.28 12.47 -19.23
N PRO A 502 12.37 12.11 -17.94
CA PRO A 502 11.57 11.10 -17.25
C PRO A 502 10.07 11.44 -17.20
N GLN A 503 9.20 10.43 -17.08
CA GLN A 503 7.76 10.68 -16.93
C GLN A 503 7.50 11.19 -15.51
N ALA A 504 6.82 12.32 -15.38
CA ALA A 504 6.34 12.82 -14.11
C ALA A 504 4.91 12.33 -13.82
N PHE A 505 4.65 11.91 -12.58
CA PHE A 505 3.34 11.37 -12.17
C PHE A 505 2.67 12.34 -11.21
N ASN A 506 1.35 12.48 -11.24
CA ASN A 506 0.64 13.34 -10.31
C ASN A 506 0.58 12.74 -8.89
N THR A 507 0.48 13.62 -7.89
CA THR A 507 -0.26 13.36 -6.65
C THR A 507 -1.70 13.01 -7.02
N THR A 508 -2.25 11.93 -6.47
CA THR A 508 -3.64 11.53 -6.71
C THR A 508 -4.40 11.42 -5.40
N TYR A 509 -5.66 11.89 -5.42
CA TYR A 509 -6.64 11.73 -4.35
C TYR A 509 -7.75 10.75 -4.75
N GLU A 510 -7.65 10.17 -5.95
CA GLU A 510 -8.58 9.21 -6.47
C GLU A 510 -8.42 7.86 -5.76
N VAL A 511 -9.53 7.27 -5.32
CA VAL A 511 -9.59 5.95 -4.72
C VAL A 511 -10.26 5.00 -5.70
N GLU A 512 -9.60 3.88 -5.96
CA GLU A 512 -10.12 2.78 -6.78
C GLU A 512 -10.55 1.59 -5.90
N LYS A 513 -11.55 0.85 -6.36
CA LYS A 513 -11.75 -0.55 -5.97
C LYS A 513 -11.26 -1.45 -7.08
N TRP A 514 -10.39 -2.39 -6.76
CA TRP A 514 -10.13 -3.56 -7.60
C TRP A 514 -11.09 -4.68 -7.21
N TYR A 515 -11.78 -5.24 -8.20
CA TYR A 515 -12.75 -6.31 -8.01
C TYR A 515 -12.11 -7.68 -8.26
N PRO A 516 -11.96 -8.54 -7.23
CA PRO A 516 -11.43 -9.89 -7.43
C PRO A 516 -12.35 -10.77 -8.28
N PRO A 517 -11.86 -11.92 -8.80
CA PRO A 517 -12.62 -12.85 -9.64
C PRO A 517 -14.03 -13.19 -9.12
N TYR A 518 -14.19 -13.33 -7.80
CA TYR A 518 -15.44 -13.73 -7.16
C TYR A 518 -16.45 -12.60 -6.94
N TYR A 519 -16.09 -11.33 -7.17
CA TYR A 519 -16.77 -10.20 -6.54
C TYR A 519 -18.25 -10.06 -6.94
N PHE A 520 -18.57 -10.36 -8.20
CA PHE A 520 -19.90 -10.22 -8.79
C PHE A 520 -20.73 -11.51 -8.76
N GLU A 521 -20.19 -12.57 -8.16
CA GLU A 521 -20.93 -13.81 -7.96
C GLU A 521 -22.01 -13.66 -6.87
N THR A 522 -23.01 -14.54 -6.90
CA THR A 522 -24.02 -14.57 -5.83
C THR A 522 -23.35 -14.95 -4.51
N ARG A 523 -23.47 -14.10 -3.50
CA ARG A 523 -22.74 -14.25 -2.23
C ARG A 523 -23.48 -15.14 -1.23
N PRO A 524 -22.75 -15.98 -0.46
CA PRO A 524 -23.32 -16.68 0.67
C PRO A 524 -23.76 -15.68 1.77
N GLN A 525 -24.88 -15.99 2.43
CA GLN A 525 -25.45 -15.22 3.54
C GLN A 525 -25.54 -16.09 4.80
N PRO A 526 -24.40 -16.36 5.48
CA PRO A 526 -24.38 -17.21 6.67
C PRO A 526 -25.16 -16.61 7.84
N GLN A 527 -25.85 -17.45 8.62
CA GLN A 527 -26.54 -17.03 9.84
C GLN A 527 -25.83 -17.55 11.10
N GLY A 528 -25.77 -16.73 12.15
CA GLY A 528 -25.16 -17.11 13.43
C GLY A 528 -23.66 -16.80 13.55
N LEU A 529 -23.11 -15.92 12.72
CA LEU A 529 -21.71 -15.49 12.85
C LEU A 529 -21.46 -14.78 14.20
N PRO A 530 -20.34 -15.07 14.87
CA PRO A 530 -20.02 -14.46 16.15
C PRO A 530 -19.47 -13.04 15.95
N SER A 531 -19.50 -12.22 17.01
CA SER A 531 -18.83 -10.90 17.06
C SER A 531 -17.40 -10.98 17.64
N TYR A 532 -16.99 -12.14 18.13
CA TYR A 532 -15.66 -12.39 18.67
C TYR A 532 -15.26 -13.87 18.54
N LEU A 533 -13.96 -14.13 18.55
CA LEU A 533 -13.40 -15.48 18.66
C LEU A 533 -12.34 -15.51 19.76
N LEU A 534 -12.40 -16.52 20.61
CA LEU A 534 -11.41 -16.75 21.68
C LEU A 534 -10.37 -17.78 21.22
N TYR A 535 -9.27 -17.87 21.96
CA TYR A 535 -8.23 -18.87 21.76
C TYR A 535 -8.60 -20.16 22.48
N GLY A 536 -8.78 -21.26 21.74
CA GLY A 536 -9.31 -22.51 22.31
C GLY A 536 -10.75 -22.37 22.84
N GLY A 537 -11.20 -23.39 23.57
CA GLY A 537 -12.54 -23.46 24.14
C GLY A 537 -13.56 -24.10 23.21
N ASP A 538 -14.82 -23.68 23.35
CA ASP A 538 -15.95 -24.28 22.65
C ASP A 538 -15.98 -23.93 21.17
N ASN A 539 -16.47 -24.88 20.37
CA ASN A 539 -16.79 -24.66 18.96
C ASN A 539 -17.98 -23.70 18.85
N TRP A 540 -18.08 -23.02 17.71
CA TRP A 540 -19.21 -22.18 17.36
C TRP A 540 -19.86 -22.68 16.08
N ASN A 541 -21.13 -22.33 15.87
CA ASN A 541 -21.91 -22.84 14.76
C ASN A 541 -22.46 -21.71 13.90
N PHE A 542 -22.61 -21.97 12.61
CA PHE A 542 -23.37 -21.13 11.70
C PHE A 542 -24.16 -22.01 10.72
N THR A 543 -25.14 -21.43 10.05
CA THR A 543 -25.94 -22.14 9.04
C THR A 543 -25.87 -21.45 7.69
N MET A 544 -26.07 -22.25 6.64
CA MET A 544 -26.31 -21.80 5.28
C MET A 544 -27.67 -22.32 4.83
N ASP A 545 -28.44 -21.44 4.19
CA ASP A 545 -29.78 -21.78 3.71
C ASP A 545 -29.74 -22.72 2.50
N SER A 546 -30.82 -23.50 2.33
CA SER A 546 -30.95 -24.46 1.24
C SER A 546 -31.09 -23.81 -0.14
N THR A 547 -31.46 -22.53 -0.22
CA THR A 547 -31.62 -21.83 -1.51
C THR A 547 -30.25 -21.54 -2.12
N PHE A 548 -29.29 -21.09 -1.31
CA PHE A 548 -27.91 -20.90 -1.73
C PHE A 548 -27.21 -22.24 -1.97
N MET A 549 -27.38 -23.22 -1.06
CA MET A 549 -26.68 -24.51 -1.15
C MET A 549 -27.20 -25.37 -2.31
N GLY A 550 -28.51 -25.39 -2.53
CA GLY A 550 -29.15 -26.03 -3.67
C GLY A 550 -28.89 -27.54 -3.78
N SER A 551 -29.02 -28.08 -5.00
CA SER A 551 -28.79 -29.50 -5.29
C SER A 551 -27.33 -29.95 -5.10
N SER A 552 -26.40 -29.01 -4.98
CA SER A 552 -24.96 -29.24 -4.79
C SER A 552 -24.50 -29.02 -3.35
N ALA A 553 -25.41 -29.10 -2.37
CA ALA A 553 -25.11 -28.81 -0.97
C ALA A 553 -23.92 -29.61 -0.43
N ASN A 554 -23.77 -30.90 -0.74
CA ASN A 554 -22.60 -31.69 -0.30
C ASN A 554 -21.28 -31.11 -0.83
N TYR A 555 -21.23 -30.80 -2.13
CA TYR A 555 -20.05 -30.22 -2.78
C TYR A 555 -19.71 -28.85 -2.18
N LYS A 556 -20.71 -27.97 -2.03
CA LYS A 556 -20.51 -26.64 -1.46
C LYS A 556 -20.08 -26.70 0.01
N ALA A 557 -20.64 -27.63 0.77
CA ALA A 557 -20.28 -27.83 2.17
C ALA A 557 -18.81 -28.24 2.32
N GLU A 558 -18.35 -29.17 1.49
CA GLU A 558 -16.94 -29.58 1.45
C GLU A 558 -15.99 -28.48 0.97
N ASN A 559 -16.44 -27.60 0.07
CA ASN A 559 -15.65 -26.50 -0.48
C ASN A 559 -15.88 -25.16 0.27
N THR A 560 -16.26 -25.23 1.54
CA THR A 560 -16.39 -24.05 2.40
C THR A 560 -15.05 -23.73 3.08
N LYS A 561 -14.75 -22.44 3.23
CA LYS A 561 -13.62 -21.93 4.03
C LYS A 561 -14.14 -20.89 5.00
N VAL A 562 -13.69 -20.97 6.25
CA VAL A 562 -13.96 -19.97 7.28
C VAL A 562 -12.69 -19.16 7.47
N MET A 563 -12.64 -17.95 6.93
CA MET A 563 -11.42 -17.13 6.85
C MET A 563 -11.48 -15.97 7.84
N VAL A 564 -10.44 -15.85 8.67
CA VAL A 564 -10.19 -14.73 9.56
C VAL A 564 -9.02 -13.93 8.99
N ILE A 565 -9.26 -12.69 8.57
CA ILE A 565 -8.27 -11.85 7.89
C ILE A 565 -8.13 -10.52 8.61
N ARG A 566 -6.91 -10.17 9.02
CA ARG A 566 -6.55 -8.82 9.43
C ARG A 566 -5.91 -8.11 8.23
N PRO A 567 -6.53 -7.04 7.68
CA PRO A 567 -5.97 -6.33 6.51
C PRO A 567 -4.63 -5.63 6.76
N GLY A 568 -4.37 -5.23 8.01
CA GLY A 568 -3.15 -4.52 8.42
C GLY A 568 -3.20 -3.00 8.22
N PHE A 569 -2.07 -2.34 8.48
CA PHE A 569 -1.85 -0.91 8.21
C PHE A 569 -1.01 -0.74 6.95
N SER A 570 -1.62 -0.17 5.90
CA SER A 570 -1.01 -0.05 4.58
C SER A 570 -0.18 1.21 4.47
N THR A 571 1.10 1.09 4.12
CA THR A 571 1.96 2.21 3.72
C THR A 571 3.23 1.70 3.03
N HIS A 572 3.81 2.47 2.12
CA HIS A 572 5.14 2.19 1.53
C HIS A 572 5.34 0.74 1.06
N ALA A 573 4.35 0.19 0.37
CA ALA A 573 4.31 -1.17 -0.20
C ALA A 573 4.14 -2.34 0.79
N MET A 574 3.87 -2.07 2.07
CA MET A 574 3.62 -3.11 3.08
C MET A 574 2.30 -2.89 3.82
N ASN A 575 1.78 -3.98 4.40
CA ASN A 575 0.64 -3.95 5.30
C ASN A 575 1.07 -4.52 6.66
N MET A 576 1.45 -3.65 7.59
CA MET A 576 1.95 -4.06 8.91
C MET A 576 0.85 -4.79 9.69
N GLY A 577 1.18 -5.93 10.29
CA GLY A 577 0.25 -6.79 11.01
C GLY A 577 -0.78 -7.53 10.13
N GLN A 578 -0.68 -7.46 8.80
CA GLN A 578 -1.57 -8.21 7.91
C GLN A 578 -1.39 -9.73 8.10
N ARG A 579 -2.49 -10.45 8.29
CA ARG A 579 -2.47 -11.90 8.49
C ARG A 579 -3.78 -12.55 8.08
N SER A 580 -3.72 -13.77 7.55
CA SER A 580 -4.90 -14.56 7.15
C SER A 580 -4.84 -15.96 7.75
N LEU A 581 -5.95 -16.42 8.32
CA LEU A 581 -6.08 -17.73 8.96
C LEU A 581 -7.40 -18.40 8.57
N GLN A 582 -7.34 -19.66 8.14
CA GLN A 582 -8.51 -20.49 7.89
C GLN A 582 -8.83 -21.34 9.13
N LEU A 583 -10.04 -21.25 9.67
CA LEU A 583 -10.47 -22.13 10.76
C LEU A 583 -10.93 -23.49 10.23
N ALA A 584 -10.56 -24.55 10.94
CA ALA A 584 -11.09 -25.88 10.70
C ALA A 584 -12.58 -25.94 11.05
N HIS A 585 -13.35 -26.64 10.22
CA HIS A 585 -14.78 -26.83 10.43
C HIS A 585 -15.22 -28.22 9.98
N THR A 586 -16.41 -28.61 10.41
CA THR A 586 -17.17 -29.73 9.88
C THR A 586 -18.59 -29.28 9.58
N TYR A 587 -19.36 -30.12 8.91
CA TYR A 587 -20.70 -29.76 8.44
C TYR A 587 -21.69 -30.92 8.52
N THR A 588 -22.97 -30.58 8.48
CA THR A 588 -24.08 -31.52 8.28
C THR A 588 -25.02 -30.94 7.25
N VAL A 589 -25.20 -31.67 6.14
CA VAL A 589 -26.20 -31.35 5.13
C VAL A 589 -27.56 -31.92 5.57
N ASN A 590 -28.50 -31.02 5.86
CA ASN A 590 -29.79 -31.37 6.41
C ASN A 590 -30.74 -31.91 5.31
N ASP A 591 -31.84 -32.52 5.74
CA ASP A 591 -32.83 -33.12 4.83
C ASP A 591 -33.57 -32.14 3.92
N ASP A 592 -33.54 -30.85 4.28
CA ASP A 592 -34.09 -29.73 3.52
C ASP A 592 -33.05 -29.05 2.60
N GLY A 593 -31.79 -29.51 2.63
CA GLY A 593 -30.69 -28.99 1.83
C GLY A 593 -29.93 -27.82 2.46
N SER A 594 -30.37 -27.33 3.63
CA SER A 594 -29.58 -26.38 4.42
C SER A 594 -28.34 -27.08 4.98
N VAL A 595 -27.32 -26.30 5.34
CA VAL A 595 -26.09 -26.86 5.91
C VAL A 595 -25.77 -26.20 7.23
N SER A 596 -25.59 -27.02 8.25
CA SER A 596 -25.14 -26.60 9.57
C SER A 596 -23.64 -26.84 9.67
N TYR A 597 -22.89 -25.82 10.10
CA TYR A 597 -21.45 -25.89 10.28
C TYR A 597 -21.10 -25.80 11.76
N MET A 598 -20.07 -26.56 12.15
CA MET A 598 -19.41 -26.45 13.44
C MET A 598 -17.95 -26.12 13.21
N VAL A 599 -17.47 -25.04 13.81
CA VAL A 599 -16.17 -24.44 13.54
C VAL A 599 -15.35 -24.38 14.82
N ASN A 600 -14.06 -24.68 14.70
CA ASN A 600 -13.12 -24.54 15.81
C ASN A 600 -12.92 -23.06 16.20
N PRO A 601 -12.57 -22.78 17.47
CA PRO A 601 -12.10 -21.48 17.90
C PRO A 601 -10.70 -21.17 17.32
N MET A 602 -10.14 -20.01 17.66
CA MET A 602 -8.76 -19.68 17.28
C MET A 602 -7.76 -20.68 17.89
N PRO A 603 -6.60 -20.93 17.24
CA PRO A 603 -5.56 -21.81 17.81
C PRO A 603 -5.13 -21.38 19.21
N LEU A 604 -4.72 -22.34 20.07
CA LEU A 604 -4.25 -22.01 21.42
C LEU A 604 -3.03 -21.07 21.40
N ASN A 605 -2.15 -21.24 20.42
CA ASN A 605 -0.98 -20.41 20.27
C ASN A 605 -1.37 -19.03 19.70
N LYS A 606 -1.43 -18.04 20.59
CA LYS A 606 -1.76 -16.64 20.27
C LYS A 606 -0.77 -15.99 19.31
N ASN A 607 0.47 -16.48 19.24
CA ASN A 607 1.48 -15.97 18.32
C ASN A 607 1.12 -16.26 16.86
N ILE A 608 0.29 -17.29 16.59
CA ILE A 608 -0.18 -17.63 15.23
C ILE A 608 -1.13 -16.55 14.70
N PHE A 609 -1.96 -15.95 15.56
CA PHE A 609 -2.82 -14.83 15.17
C PHE A 609 -3.13 -13.98 16.40
N VAL A 610 -2.41 -12.87 16.54
CA VAL A 610 -2.45 -12.03 17.75
C VAL A 610 -3.81 -11.36 17.98
N PRO A 611 -4.13 -10.94 19.23
CA PRO A 611 -5.42 -10.37 19.58
C PRO A 611 -5.73 -9.06 18.85
N GLY A 612 -7.00 -8.66 18.85
CA GLY A 612 -7.46 -7.42 18.19
C GLY A 612 -8.42 -7.68 17.02
N PRO A 613 -8.85 -6.64 16.30
CA PRO A 613 -9.87 -6.74 15.27
C PRO A 613 -9.39 -7.51 14.04
N ALA A 614 -10.32 -8.21 13.41
CA ALA A 614 -10.16 -8.90 12.13
C ALA A 614 -11.51 -9.00 11.42
N LEU A 615 -11.50 -9.36 10.13
CA LEU A 615 -12.69 -9.67 9.35
C LEU A 615 -12.89 -11.20 9.31
N LEU A 616 -14.12 -11.64 9.52
CA LEU A 616 -14.57 -13.01 9.34
C LEU A 616 -15.35 -13.13 8.03
N PHE A 617 -14.91 -14.02 7.15
CA PHE A 617 -15.58 -14.37 5.89
C PHE A 617 -15.95 -15.85 5.87
N ILE A 618 -17.14 -16.15 5.35
CA ILE A 618 -17.51 -17.50 4.93
C ILE A 618 -17.42 -17.55 3.42
N THR A 619 -16.50 -18.35 2.91
CA THR A 619 -16.25 -18.50 1.47
C THR A 619 -16.69 -19.87 1.02
N ILE A 620 -17.65 -19.93 0.10
CA ILE A 620 -18.20 -21.19 -0.41
C ILE A 620 -17.88 -21.26 -1.89
N ASP A 621 -17.11 -22.29 -2.29
CA ASP A 621 -16.71 -22.50 -3.69
C ASP A 621 -16.05 -21.25 -4.31
N GLY A 622 -15.16 -20.62 -3.54
CA GLY A 622 -14.43 -19.42 -3.97
C GLY A 622 -15.20 -18.09 -3.85
N VAL A 623 -16.49 -18.11 -3.48
CA VAL A 623 -17.29 -16.88 -3.33
C VAL A 623 -17.47 -16.50 -1.86
N PRO A 624 -16.98 -15.33 -1.41
CA PRO A 624 -17.08 -14.91 -0.02
C PRO A 624 -18.40 -14.20 0.32
N SER A 625 -18.83 -14.36 1.57
CA SER A 625 -19.84 -13.51 2.21
C SER A 625 -19.36 -12.06 2.28
N LYS A 626 -20.21 -11.14 2.76
CA LYS A 626 -19.70 -9.89 3.33
C LYS A 626 -18.86 -10.26 4.57
N GLY A 627 -17.73 -9.60 4.75
CA GLY A 627 -16.89 -9.72 5.93
C GLY A 627 -17.56 -9.06 7.13
N VAL A 628 -17.53 -9.74 8.27
CA VAL A 628 -18.00 -9.21 9.56
C VAL A 628 -16.79 -8.92 10.42
N GLN A 629 -16.72 -7.73 11.02
CA GLN A 629 -15.65 -7.39 11.94
C GLN A 629 -15.89 -8.13 13.27
N ILE A 630 -14.85 -8.83 13.69
CA ILE A 630 -14.83 -9.59 14.94
C ILE A 630 -13.62 -9.22 15.79
N MET A 631 -13.75 -9.35 17.10
CA MET A 631 -12.64 -9.24 18.03
C MET A 631 -11.98 -10.60 18.27
N ILE A 632 -10.66 -10.66 18.13
CA ILE A 632 -9.88 -11.85 18.48
C ILE A 632 -9.36 -11.73 19.92
N GLY A 633 -9.57 -12.77 20.72
CA GLY A 633 -9.07 -12.91 22.09
C GLY A 633 -9.91 -12.22 23.16
N SER A 634 -10.79 -11.27 22.81
CA SER A 634 -11.65 -10.54 23.74
C SER A 634 -13.10 -10.51 23.28
N LYS A 635 -14.04 -10.52 24.23
CA LYS A 635 -15.48 -10.35 23.96
C LYS A 635 -15.89 -8.89 23.78
N THR A 636 -15.03 -7.95 24.17
CA THR A 636 -15.32 -6.51 24.17
C THR A 636 -14.18 -5.73 23.54
N SER A 637 -14.50 -4.70 22.76
CA SER A 637 -13.57 -3.66 22.31
C SER A 637 -13.55 -2.47 23.29
N GLY A 638 -12.51 -1.62 23.21
CA GLY A 638 -12.44 -0.34 23.91
C GLY A 638 -12.22 -0.39 25.43
N ALA A 639 -11.95 -1.56 26.01
CA ALA A 639 -11.49 -1.67 27.39
C ALA A 639 -9.99 -1.28 27.52
N GLN A 640 -9.46 -1.20 28.74
CA GLN A 640 -8.00 -1.22 28.96
C GLN A 640 -7.40 -2.43 28.24
N ILE A 641 -6.20 -2.28 27.67
CA ILE A 641 -5.52 -3.38 26.97
C ILE A 641 -5.43 -4.57 27.93
N PRO A 642 -6.07 -5.70 27.62
CA PRO A 642 -6.04 -6.85 28.50
C PRO A 642 -4.59 -7.29 28.69
N GLN A 643 -4.12 -7.27 29.94
CA GLN A 643 -2.75 -7.69 30.26
C GLN A 643 -2.53 -9.19 30.03
N ASN A 644 -3.62 -9.97 29.96
CA ASN A 644 -3.58 -11.40 29.72
C ASN A 644 -4.80 -11.86 28.93
N PHE A 645 -4.57 -12.34 27.71
CA PHE A 645 -5.57 -13.04 26.90
C PHE A 645 -5.62 -14.51 27.30
N ALA A 646 -6.75 -14.93 27.86
CA ALA A 646 -6.98 -16.31 28.33
C ALA A 646 -7.08 -17.28 27.14
N THR A 647 -6.56 -18.48 27.36
CA THR A 647 -6.73 -19.62 26.46
C THR A 647 -7.69 -20.62 27.09
N GLY A 648 -8.63 -21.13 26.30
CA GLY A 648 -9.52 -22.22 26.69
C GLY A 648 -8.86 -23.59 26.55
N ALA A 649 -9.67 -24.64 26.64
CA ALA A 649 -9.22 -26.00 26.32
C ALA A 649 -8.77 -26.10 24.86
N ALA A 650 -7.91 -27.07 24.54
CA ALA A 650 -7.52 -27.34 23.16
C ALA A 650 -8.75 -27.58 22.27
N PRO A 651 -8.77 -27.04 21.03
CA PRO A 651 -9.87 -27.30 20.10
C PRO A 651 -10.12 -28.81 19.98
N GLN A 652 -11.39 -29.21 20.06
CA GLN A 652 -11.75 -30.62 19.95
C GLN A 652 -11.52 -31.13 18.53
N THR A 653 -11.26 -32.43 18.40
CA THR A 653 -11.28 -33.10 17.10
C THR A 653 -12.70 -33.02 16.54
N LEU A 654 -12.85 -32.36 15.39
CA LEU A 654 -14.14 -32.22 14.73
C LEU A 654 -14.62 -33.58 14.20
N PRO A 655 -15.92 -33.91 14.31
CA PRO A 655 -16.48 -35.10 13.68
C PRO A 655 -16.40 -35.00 12.15
N ALA A 656 -16.49 -36.14 11.47
CA ALA A 656 -16.55 -36.16 10.00
C ALA A 656 -17.80 -35.44 9.49
N GLY A 657 -17.68 -34.76 8.35
CA GLY A 657 -18.80 -34.10 7.70
C GLY A 657 -19.89 -35.10 7.30
N VAL A 658 -21.16 -34.70 7.45
CA VAL A 658 -22.32 -35.54 7.16
C VAL A 658 -22.95 -35.07 5.85
N ASN A 659 -22.81 -35.88 4.81
CA ASN A 659 -23.44 -35.66 3.51
C ASN A 659 -24.88 -36.19 3.47
N ASN A 660 -25.70 -35.62 2.60
CA ASN A 660 -27.06 -36.08 2.33
C ASN A 660 -27.18 -36.63 0.91
N SER A 661 -27.75 -37.82 0.76
CA SER A 661 -27.87 -38.49 -0.54
C SER A 661 -28.77 -37.77 -1.57
N LYS A 662 -29.60 -36.82 -1.13
CA LYS A 662 -30.46 -36.00 -2.00
C LYS A 662 -29.72 -34.86 -2.72
N TYR A 663 -28.56 -34.42 -2.21
CA TYR A 663 -27.89 -33.18 -2.63
C TYR A 663 -26.46 -33.41 -3.14
N THR A 664 -26.34 -34.30 -4.14
CA THR A 664 -25.07 -34.82 -4.66
C THR A 664 -24.61 -34.18 -5.97
N ALA A 665 -25.30 -33.15 -6.47
CA ALA A 665 -24.91 -32.51 -7.72
C ALA A 665 -23.51 -31.89 -7.58
N ILE A 666 -22.65 -32.11 -8.57
CA ILE A 666 -21.35 -31.44 -8.67
C ILE A 666 -21.51 -30.38 -9.76
N PRO A 667 -21.30 -29.09 -9.45
CA PRO A 667 -21.31 -28.05 -10.47
C PRO A 667 -20.31 -28.39 -11.57
N SER A 668 -20.75 -28.36 -12.83
CA SER A 668 -19.82 -28.40 -13.95
C SER A 668 -18.96 -27.14 -13.87
N LYS A 669 -17.66 -27.29 -13.60
CA LYS A 669 -16.68 -26.21 -13.81
C LYS A 669 -16.66 -25.90 -15.30
N ASP A 670 -17.60 -25.09 -15.77
CA ASP A 670 -17.46 -24.37 -17.02
C ASP A 670 -16.38 -23.29 -16.81
N GLY A 671 -15.15 -23.75 -16.65
CA GLY A 671 -14.01 -22.95 -17.05
C GLY A 671 -14.26 -22.61 -18.50
N SER A 672 -14.19 -21.33 -18.82
CA SER A 672 -14.10 -20.77 -20.16
C SER A 672 -12.96 -21.44 -20.95
N SER A 673 -13.18 -22.66 -21.41
CA SER A 673 -12.60 -23.17 -22.63
C SER A 673 -13.61 -22.79 -23.69
N PHE A 674 -13.24 -21.87 -24.57
CA PHE A 674 -13.91 -21.76 -25.85
C PHE A 674 -13.77 -23.13 -26.50
N GLY A 675 -14.80 -23.98 -26.35
CA GLY A 675 -14.78 -25.34 -26.85
C GLY A 675 -14.36 -25.30 -28.32
N ILE A 676 -13.37 -26.11 -28.67
CA ILE A 676 -12.84 -26.24 -30.03
C ILE A 676 -13.98 -26.40 -31.04
N ALA A 677 -15.11 -27.00 -30.66
CA ALA A 677 -16.32 -27.10 -31.46
C ALA A 677 -16.94 -25.75 -31.88
N LYS A 678 -16.95 -24.70 -31.03
CA LYS A 678 -17.44 -23.35 -31.39
C LYS A 678 -16.43 -22.58 -32.24
N ILE A 679 -15.14 -22.73 -31.97
CA ILE A 679 -14.07 -22.14 -32.81
C ILE A 679 -14.08 -22.78 -34.21
N VAL A 680 -14.24 -24.10 -34.29
CA VAL A 680 -14.40 -24.84 -35.55
C VAL A 680 -15.70 -24.41 -36.24
N GLY A 681 -16.81 -24.21 -35.52
CA GLY A 681 -18.04 -23.68 -36.08
C GLY A 681 -17.89 -22.28 -36.69
N ILE A 682 -17.19 -21.38 -36.01
CA ILE A 682 -16.92 -20.00 -36.49
C ILE A 682 -15.91 -20.01 -37.64
N ALA A 683 -14.86 -20.83 -37.56
CA ALA A 683 -13.85 -20.96 -38.62
C ALA A 683 -14.43 -21.59 -39.90
N VAL A 684 -15.30 -22.61 -39.76
CA VAL A 684 -16.03 -23.22 -40.88
C VAL A 684 -17.03 -22.24 -41.47
N GLY A 685 -17.73 -21.45 -40.63
CA GLY A 685 -18.61 -20.38 -41.07
C GLY A 685 -17.87 -19.28 -41.85
N ALA A 686 -16.73 -18.81 -41.33
CA ALA A 686 -15.89 -17.81 -41.97
C ALA A 686 -15.27 -18.33 -43.29
N ALA A 687 -14.81 -19.59 -43.31
CA ALA A 687 -14.30 -20.22 -44.52
C ALA A 687 -15.39 -20.38 -45.59
N ALA A 688 -16.62 -20.70 -45.21
CA ALA A 688 -17.75 -20.78 -46.13
C ALA A 688 -18.09 -19.40 -46.74
N VAL A 689 -18.06 -18.33 -45.93
CA VAL A 689 -18.28 -16.96 -46.42
C VAL A 689 -17.16 -16.51 -47.36
N ILE A 690 -15.90 -16.78 -47.03
CA ILE A 690 -14.76 -16.47 -47.89
C ILE A 690 -14.83 -17.26 -49.20
N ALA A 691 -15.19 -18.55 -49.15
CA ALA A 691 -15.38 -19.37 -50.34
C ALA A 691 -16.49 -18.83 -51.25
N LEU A 692 -17.61 -18.33 -50.69
CA LEU A 692 -18.69 -17.69 -51.44
C LEU A 692 -18.25 -16.36 -52.07
N ILE A 693 -17.44 -15.55 -51.37
CA ILE A 693 -16.87 -14.30 -51.91
C ILE A 693 -15.91 -14.60 -53.06
N VAL A 694 -15.03 -15.60 -52.92
CA VAL A 694 -14.10 -16.03 -53.97
C VAL A 694 -14.86 -16.58 -55.19
N LEU A 695 -15.92 -17.36 -54.97
CA LEU A 695 -16.82 -17.82 -56.05
C LEU A 695 -17.49 -16.65 -56.78
N GLY A 696 -17.97 -15.64 -56.03
CA GLY A 696 -18.52 -14.40 -56.59
C GLY A 696 -17.51 -13.64 -57.45
N LEU A 697 -16.28 -13.48 -56.96
CA LEU A 697 -15.19 -12.82 -57.69
C LEU A 697 -14.74 -13.61 -58.93
N CYS A 698 -14.71 -14.93 -58.87
CA CYS A 698 -14.40 -15.80 -60.02
C CYS A 698 -15.50 -15.74 -61.09
N CYS A 699 -16.77 -15.70 -60.69
CA CYS A 699 -17.91 -15.50 -61.59
C CYS A 699 -17.91 -14.10 -62.22
N TRP A 700 -17.49 -13.07 -61.47
CA TRP A 700 -17.37 -11.69 -61.96
C TRP A 700 -16.20 -11.54 -62.96
N ARG A 701 -15.03 -12.12 -62.67
CA ARG A 701 -13.88 -12.15 -63.60
C ARG A 701 -14.17 -12.91 -64.90
N ARG A 702 -14.95 -14.01 -64.84
CA ARG A 702 -15.39 -14.72 -66.05
C ARG A 702 -16.36 -13.89 -66.91
N ARG A 703 -17.07 -12.92 -66.33
CA ARG A 703 -17.97 -12.00 -67.05
C ARG A 703 -17.23 -10.79 -67.64
N SER A 704 -16.11 -10.37 -67.04
CA SER A 704 -15.33 -9.21 -67.46
C SER A 704 -14.39 -9.44 -68.66
N ASN A 705 -14.19 -10.69 -69.10
CA ASN A 705 -13.31 -11.04 -70.23
C ASN A 705 -14.02 -11.12 -71.60
N LYS A 706 -15.16 -10.44 -71.78
CA LYS A 706 -15.82 -10.33 -73.09
C LYS A 706 -15.93 -8.86 -73.56
N GLY A 707 -14.82 -8.36 -74.12
CA GLY A 707 -14.73 -7.34 -75.20
C GLY A 707 -14.57 -5.87 -74.79
N PRO A 708 -14.20 -4.95 -75.73
CA PRO A 708 -13.17 -5.05 -76.78
C PRO A 708 -12.11 -3.91 -76.72
N GLN A 709 -11.02 -4.08 -77.48
CA GLN A 709 -9.85 -3.19 -77.65
C GLN A 709 -10.18 -1.73 -78.02
N LYS A 710 -9.39 -0.78 -77.52
CA LYS A 710 -8.94 0.42 -78.25
C LYS A 710 -7.54 0.89 -77.84
N VAL A 711 -6.87 1.49 -78.82
CA VAL A 711 -5.44 1.79 -79.00
C VAL A 711 -5.10 3.24 -78.63
N GLY A 712 -3.86 3.51 -78.16
CA GLY A 712 -3.24 4.83 -78.19
C GLY A 712 -2.10 5.04 -77.17
N ALA A 713 -0.85 5.14 -77.64
CA ALA A 713 0.40 5.32 -76.89
C ALA A 713 0.91 6.80 -76.97
N PRO A 714 2.17 7.19 -76.62
CA PRO A 714 3.16 6.69 -75.63
C PRO A 714 3.89 7.82 -74.82
N SER A 715 4.65 7.48 -73.75
CA SER A 715 5.95 8.13 -73.47
C SER A 715 6.86 7.30 -72.54
N THR A 716 7.95 6.77 -73.13
CA THR A 716 9.37 6.70 -72.65
C THR A 716 9.66 6.54 -71.14
N SER A 717 10.08 5.36 -70.64
CA SER A 717 11.42 4.71 -70.69
C SER A 717 12.37 5.10 -69.54
N HIS A 718 12.64 4.18 -68.61
CA HIS A 718 13.94 3.53 -68.48
C HIS A 718 13.93 2.34 -67.51
N ASN A 719 14.51 1.24 -67.98
CA ASN A 719 14.90 0.03 -67.25
C ASN A 719 16.11 0.30 -66.35
N ALA A 720 16.20 -0.38 -65.21
CA ALA A 720 17.14 -1.51 -65.00
C ALA A 720 17.43 -1.77 -63.50
N SER A 721 16.86 -2.87 -63.02
CA SER A 721 17.49 -3.96 -62.25
C SER A 721 18.64 -3.69 -61.24
N GLY A 722 18.41 -4.14 -60.00
CA GLY A 722 19.33 -5.06 -59.31
C GLY A 722 19.97 -4.56 -58.00
N GLY A 723 19.61 -5.16 -56.87
CA GLY A 723 20.35 -5.05 -55.61
C GLY A 723 19.47 -5.16 -54.37
N ALA A 724 19.72 -6.17 -53.53
CA ALA A 724 18.87 -6.64 -52.45
C ALA A 724 19.17 -6.02 -51.07
N MET A 725 18.13 -6.00 -50.23
CA MET A 725 18.04 -6.16 -48.76
C MET A 725 18.84 -5.24 -47.81
N TYR A 726 18.11 -4.39 -47.06
CA TYR A 726 17.95 -4.47 -45.58
C TYR A 726 16.80 -3.54 -45.16
N GLY A 727 15.73 -4.09 -44.57
CA GLY A 727 14.57 -3.35 -44.09
C GLY A 727 14.52 -3.33 -42.56
N MET A 728 14.50 -2.13 -41.99
CA MET A 728 14.15 -1.85 -40.60
C MET A 728 12.63 -2.02 -40.41
N GLY A 729 12.23 -2.80 -39.41
CA GLY A 729 10.85 -2.91 -38.95
C GLY A 729 10.60 -1.95 -37.78
N SER A 730 9.73 -0.97 -37.98
CA SER A 730 9.17 -0.11 -36.95
C SER A 730 8.00 -0.80 -36.25
N TYR A 731 8.02 -0.81 -34.92
CA TYR A 731 6.88 -1.22 -34.09
C TYR A 731 6.00 -0.02 -33.76
N THR A 732 4.71 -0.22 -33.99
CA THR A 732 3.62 0.74 -33.94
C THR A 732 3.16 1.01 -32.51
N MET A 733 3.22 2.27 -32.07
CA MET A 733 2.54 2.78 -30.87
C MET A 733 1.03 2.91 -31.14
N GLY A 734 0.21 2.27 -30.31
CA GLY A 734 -1.24 2.45 -30.30
C GLY A 734 -1.64 3.52 -29.29
N GLY A 735 -2.11 4.67 -29.78
CA GLY A 735 -2.64 5.76 -28.97
C GLY A 735 -4.08 5.51 -28.53
N GLY A 736 -4.35 5.78 -27.24
CA GLY A 736 -5.68 5.96 -26.66
C GLY A 736 -5.84 7.40 -26.17
N ASN A 737 -7.08 7.91 -26.21
CA ASN A 737 -7.42 9.33 -26.15
C ASN A 737 -7.15 10.02 -24.79
N GLU A 738 -6.40 11.12 -24.82
CA GLU A 738 -6.14 12.03 -23.69
C GLU A 738 -6.96 13.33 -23.83
N TYR A 739 -7.57 13.80 -22.73
CA TYR A 739 -8.55 14.88 -22.70
C TYR A 739 -7.93 16.28 -22.48
N LYS A 740 -8.49 17.24 -23.23
CA LYS A 740 -8.65 18.70 -23.02
C LYS A 740 -7.41 19.58 -22.68
N ARG A 741 -7.00 20.34 -23.70
CA ARG A 741 -6.03 21.45 -23.67
C ARG A 741 -6.62 22.73 -23.07
N VAL A 742 -5.80 23.50 -22.34
CA VAL A 742 -5.95 24.95 -22.17
C VAL A 742 -4.62 25.63 -22.50
N ASN A 743 -4.66 26.70 -23.29
CA ASN A 743 -3.51 27.39 -23.87
C ASN A 743 -2.70 28.19 -22.83
N THR A 744 -1.36 28.12 -22.90
CA THR A 744 -0.43 29.06 -22.24
C THR A 744 0.53 29.70 -23.25
N PRO A 745 0.85 31.01 -23.14
CA PRO A 745 1.89 31.65 -23.95
C PRO A 745 3.29 31.50 -23.33
N VAL A 746 4.27 31.44 -24.22
CA VAL A 746 5.72 31.25 -24.00
C VAL A 746 6.40 32.55 -23.57
N MET A 747 7.28 32.49 -22.55
CA MET A 747 8.47 33.36 -22.40
C MET A 747 9.53 32.58 -21.61
N GLY A 748 10.75 32.47 -22.13
CA GLY A 748 11.87 31.76 -21.49
C GLY A 748 13.03 32.68 -21.11
N VAL A 749 13.92 32.23 -20.19
CA VAL A 749 15.36 32.55 -20.09
C VAL A 749 16.07 31.46 -19.23
N HIS A 750 17.33 31.15 -19.61
CA HIS A 750 18.44 30.36 -19.00
C HIS A 750 18.75 30.70 -17.51
N GLU A 751 19.49 29.94 -16.65
CA GLU A 751 20.62 28.99 -16.80
C GLU A 751 20.85 28.18 -15.48
N GLN A 752 21.89 27.33 -15.48
CA GLN A 752 22.23 26.14 -14.67
C GLN A 752 22.49 26.31 -13.14
N ALA A 753 22.14 25.29 -12.34
CA ALA A 753 22.61 25.12 -10.96
C ALA A 753 22.86 23.64 -10.57
N ARG A 754 23.94 23.40 -9.80
CA ARG A 754 24.35 22.12 -9.22
C ARG A 754 23.53 21.81 -7.95
N GLY A 755 22.94 20.63 -7.86
CA GLY A 755 22.07 20.21 -6.75
C GLY A 755 22.80 19.43 -5.64
N SER A 756 22.57 19.82 -4.39
CA SER A 756 22.92 19.14 -3.15
C SER A 756 21.63 18.81 -2.41
N MET A 757 21.54 17.63 -1.78
CA MET A 757 20.51 17.33 -0.78
C MET A 757 21.12 17.44 0.62
N GLY A 758 21.16 18.66 1.14
CA GLY A 758 21.62 18.95 2.50
C GLY A 758 21.31 20.41 2.84
N THR A 759 20.49 20.62 3.88
CA THR A 759 19.98 21.90 4.41
C THR A 759 19.22 22.79 3.41
N PHE A 760 17.94 22.94 3.69
CA PHE A 760 16.89 23.51 2.86
C PHE A 760 16.95 25.05 2.84
N ASP A 761 17.32 25.62 1.69
CA ASP A 761 16.99 27.01 1.35
C ASP A 761 16.53 27.03 -0.12
N SER A 762 15.25 27.29 -0.36
CA SER A 762 14.76 27.60 -1.70
C SER A 762 13.75 28.74 -1.68
N TYR A 763 13.84 29.51 -2.75
CA TYR A 763 13.34 30.87 -2.93
C TYR A 763 11.81 30.97 -2.97
N ARG A 764 11.30 32.09 -2.47
CA ARG A 764 9.91 32.54 -2.60
C ARG A 764 9.53 32.78 -4.07
N MET A 765 8.43 32.19 -4.53
CA MET A 765 7.61 32.79 -5.58
C MET A 765 6.39 33.46 -4.91
N GLN A 766 6.31 34.78 -5.02
CA GLN A 766 5.14 35.57 -4.64
C GLN A 766 4.22 35.75 -5.85
N ASP A 767 2.92 35.54 -5.63
CA ASP A 767 1.83 35.87 -6.54
C ASP A 767 1.78 37.39 -6.81
N VAL A 768 1.52 37.79 -8.06
CA VAL A 768 1.23 39.19 -8.43
C VAL A 768 0.07 39.28 -9.44
N ASN A 769 -1.04 39.92 -9.04
CA ASN A 769 -1.66 41.10 -9.70
C ASN A 769 -2.98 41.52 -8.99
N THR A 770 -3.07 42.66 -8.26
CA THR A 770 -3.31 44.12 -8.60
C THR A 770 -4.79 44.57 -8.40
N PRO A 771 -5.16 45.88 -8.23
CA PRO A 771 -4.43 47.14 -8.53
C PRO A 771 -4.54 48.35 -7.54
N ALA A 772 -3.58 49.30 -7.71
CA ALA A 772 -3.64 50.77 -7.61
C ALA A 772 -3.85 51.54 -6.26
N SER A 773 -2.74 52.01 -5.66
CA SER A 773 -2.32 53.36 -5.13
C SER A 773 -3.31 54.39 -4.51
N PRO A 774 -2.89 55.44 -3.74
CA PRO A 774 -1.50 55.85 -3.37
C PRO A 774 -1.27 56.47 -1.94
N TYR A 775 0.01 56.76 -1.64
CA TYR A 775 0.58 57.79 -0.71
C TYR A 775 0.46 57.64 0.83
N TYR A 776 1.61 57.53 1.52
CA TYR A 776 2.09 58.55 2.49
C TYR A 776 3.55 58.29 2.93
N ASP A 777 4.37 59.34 2.88
CA ASP A 777 5.75 59.44 3.40
C ASP A 777 5.80 59.64 4.92
N SER A 778 6.92 59.19 5.54
CA SER A 778 7.77 59.94 6.51
C SER A 778 8.27 59.13 7.73
N PRO A 779 9.44 59.51 8.31
CA PRO A 779 10.50 58.56 8.66
C PRO A 779 10.97 58.59 10.13
N ALA A 780 11.93 57.68 10.41
CA ALA A 780 13.09 57.78 11.31
C ALA A 780 12.89 58.10 12.81
N THR A 781 13.58 57.33 13.66
CA THR A 781 14.45 57.87 14.72
C THR A 781 15.31 56.77 15.36
N THR A 782 16.62 56.92 15.25
CA THR A 782 17.64 56.34 16.15
C THR A 782 18.14 57.45 17.07
N PRO A 783 18.57 57.13 18.30
CA PRO A 783 19.93 57.52 18.73
C PRO A 783 20.56 56.41 19.62
N GLY A 784 21.87 56.17 19.75
CA GLY A 784 23.09 56.87 19.39
C GLY A 784 24.15 56.66 20.50
N GLN A 785 25.20 55.85 20.21
CA GLN A 785 26.63 55.91 20.69
C GLN A 785 26.95 55.97 22.21
N PRO A 786 28.24 55.92 22.67
CA PRO A 786 29.54 55.52 22.07
C PRO A 786 30.23 54.39 22.92
N GLY A 787 31.36 53.73 22.64
CA GLY A 787 32.59 53.99 21.87
C GLY A 787 33.82 53.70 22.79
N GLY A 788 34.85 52.98 22.32
CA GLY A 788 36.20 53.07 22.93
C GLY A 788 37.20 51.89 22.86
N ARG A 789 38.19 52.04 21.96
CA ARG A 789 39.65 51.70 22.05
C ARG A 789 40.08 50.21 22.06
N ARG A 790 40.77 49.68 21.02
CA ARG A 790 42.17 49.84 20.50
C ARG A 790 43.30 49.25 21.36
N GLY A 791 44.03 48.27 20.80
CA GLY A 791 45.42 47.91 21.12
C GLY A 791 45.93 46.69 20.32
N GLY A 792 46.80 46.88 19.32
CA GLY A 792 47.72 45.83 18.78
C GLY A 792 49.10 45.94 19.43
N PRO A 793 50.25 45.52 18.83
CA PRO A 793 50.51 44.60 17.70
C PRO A 793 51.71 43.60 17.89
N SER A 794 51.77 42.50 17.08
CA SER A 794 52.95 41.76 16.47
C SER A 794 54.20 41.35 17.33
N PRO A 795 55.28 40.64 16.87
CA PRO A 795 55.69 40.20 15.49
C PRO A 795 56.45 38.82 15.28
N LEU A 796 56.67 38.43 13.99
CA LEU A 796 57.83 37.73 13.32
C LEU A 796 58.16 36.22 13.64
N ALA A 797 58.69 35.33 12.77
CA ALA A 797 59.08 35.29 11.34
C ALA A 797 59.48 33.84 10.87
N HIS A 798 59.41 33.61 9.54
CA HIS A 798 60.09 32.60 8.66
C HIS A 798 59.88 31.08 8.91
N GLY A 799 59.76 30.17 7.94
CA GLY A 799 59.86 30.16 6.47
C GLY A 799 60.19 28.71 6.05
N GLY A 800 59.52 28.15 5.04
CA GLY A 800 59.83 26.82 4.49
C GLY A 800 58.71 26.21 3.64
N GLU A 801 58.89 26.23 2.32
CA GLU A 801 58.06 25.52 1.34
C GLU A 801 58.33 24.01 1.38
N TYR A 802 57.28 23.19 1.50
CA TYR A 802 57.18 21.86 0.90
C TYR A 802 55.70 21.53 0.68
N GLN A 803 55.34 21.19 -0.56
CA GLN A 803 54.00 20.73 -0.94
C GLN A 803 53.66 19.44 -0.19
N GLN A 804 52.58 19.47 0.59
CA GLN A 804 51.95 18.29 1.15
C GLN A 804 50.44 18.42 0.98
N HIS A 805 49.85 17.51 0.19
CA HIS A 805 48.42 17.31 0.13
C HIS A 805 47.96 16.82 1.50
N GLY A 806 47.17 17.64 2.19
CA GLY A 806 46.59 17.35 3.49
C GLY A 806 45.22 18.00 3.64
N TRP A 807 44.21 17.13 3.76
CA TRP A 807 43.05 17.20 4.64
C TRP A 807 42.56 18.60 5.07
N GLY A 808 41.36 18.95 4.59
CA GLY A 808 40.55 20.04 5.14
C GLY A 808 39.22 19.48 5.64
N GLU A 809 39.08 19.44 6.96
CA GLU A 809 37.81 19.34 7.68
C GLU A 809 36.87 20.47 7.22
N HIS A 810 35.61 20.14 6.94
CA HIS A 810 34.53 21.11 6.95
C HIS A 810 33.37 20.59 7.79
N GLN A 811 33.16 21.34 8.86
CA GLN A 811 32.11 21.25 9.86
C GLN A 811 30.72 21.38 9.22
N SER A 812 29.78 20.53 9.64
CA SER A 812 28.34 20.80 9.61
C SER A 812 27.76 20.50 10.99
N GLY A 813 28.31 21.19 11.99
CA GLY A 813 27.67 21.41 13.27
C GLY A 813 27.27 22.88 13.32
N GLY A 814 25.99 23.15 13.12
CA GLY A 814 25.42 24.43 13.53
C GLY A 814 25.25 24.41 15.04
N ASP A 815 26.33 24.70 15.75
CA ASP A 815 26.30 25.04 17.18
C ASP A 815 25.85 26.50 17.27
N VAL A 816 24.62 26.74 17.73
CA VAL A 816 24.27 28.02 18.37
C VAL A 816 24.28 27.75 19.86
N GLY A 817 25.39 28.16 20.47
CA GLY A 817 25.62 28.04 21.89
C GLY A 817 24.61 28.79 22.75
N GLU A 818 24.48 28.26 23.96
CA GLU A 818 23.91 28.89 25.13
C GLU A 818 24.27 30.38 25.25
N GLN A 819 23.26 31.23 25.29
CA GLN A 819 23.07 32.22 26.36
C GLN A 819 21.66 32.81 26.22
N TYR A 820 20.95 32.89 27.35
CA TYR A 820 19.54 33.25 27.54
C TYR A 820 18.51 32.11 27.47
N TYR A 821 18.61 31.18 28.41
CA TYR A 821 17.41 30.70 29.12
C TYR A 821 17.65 30.83 30.63
N ASN A 822 17.19 31.94 31.19
CA ASN A 822 16.90 32.02 32.61
C ASN A 822 15.52 32.68 32.73
N ASN A 823 14.70 32.07 33.57
CA ASN A 823 13.40 32.53 34.09
C ASN A 823 12.12 32.18 33.30
N SER A 824 11.49 31.07 33.71
CA SER A 824 10.06 30.91 34.13
C SER A 824 9.72 29.41 34.08
N ALA A 825 9.96 28.60 35.13
CA ALA A 825 9.02 28.27 36.24
C ALA A 825 7.74 27.58 35.71
N TYR A 826 7.34 26.33 36.01
CA TYR A 826 7.30 25.48 37.23
C TYR A 826 6.95 24.03 36.71
N THR A 827 7.13 22.87 37.36
CA THR A 827 7.03 22.42 38.78
C THR A 827 7.83 21.12 38.95
N ASP A 828 8.65 21.05 40.01
CA ASP A 828 9.17 19.83 40.63
C ASP A 828 8.17 19.36 41.72
N PRO A 829 7.76 18.07 41.74
CA PRO A 829 6.89 17.52 42.77
C PRO A 829 7.72 16.94 43.92
N ASN A 830 8.03 17.74 44.94
CA ASN A 830 8.26 17.21 46.29
C ASN A 830 8.28 18.29 47.38
N ARG A 831 7.66 17.95 48.52
CA ARG A 831 7.48 18.69 49.78
C ARG A 831 6.30 19.65 49.83
N PHE A 832 5.28 19.27 50.62
CA PHE A 832 4.95 19.98 51.87
C PHE A 832 4.06 19.07 52.76
N TYR A 833 4.59 18.71 53.94
CA TYR A 833 3.82 18.49 55.16
C TYR A 833 4.33 19.56 56.14
N ASP A 834 3.47 20.49 56.56
CA ASP A 834 3.22 20.74 57.99
C ASP A 834 2.01 21.67 58.20
N THR A 835 1.30 21.35 59.28
CA THR A 835 -0.06 21.75 59.72
C THR A 835 -0.22 23.23 60.19
N PRO A 836 -1.44 23.69 60.56
CA PRO A 836 -1.94 23.47 61.93
C PRO A 836 -3.44 23.12 62.09
N GLN A 837 -3.71 22.56 63.27
CA GLN A 837 -4.93 22.04 63.87
C GLN A 837 -6.15 22.99 63.94
N HIS A 838 -7.37 22.43 63.86
CA HIS A 838 -8.32 22.35 65.00
C HIS A 838 -9.65 21.68 64.57
N GLY A 839 -10.20 20.80 65.43
CA GLY A 839 -11.64 20.50 65.44
C GLY A 839 -12.06 19.02 65.37
N SER A 840 -11.88 18.31 66.49
CA SER A 840 -12.62 17.14 66.98
C SER A 840 -13.91 16.72 66.25
N ASN A 841 -14.04 15.41 65.94
CA ASN A 841 -15.09 14.57 66.51
C ASN A 841 -14.83 13.06 66.31
N HIS A 842 -14.95 12.33 67.42
CA HIS A 842 -14.99 10.88 67.53
C HIS A 842 -16.12 10.26 66.70
N TYR A 843 -15.89 9.08 66.12
CA TYR A 843 -16.74 7.89 66.34
C TYR A 843 -16.01 6.60 65.93
N SER A 844 -16.13 5.61 66.80
CA SER A 844 -15.55 4.27 66.80
C SER A 844 -16.47 3.23 66.15
N SER A 845 -15.90 2.24 65.44
CA SER A 845 -16.33 0.82 65.46
C SER A 845 -15.31 0.00 64.63
N GLN A 846 -14.39 -0.77 65.22
CA GLN A 846 -14.51 -2.14 65.79
C GLN A 846 -15.08 -3.22 64.86
N GLY A 847 -14.32 -4.32 64.76
CA GLY A 847 -14.65 -5.64 64.20
C GLY A 847 -13.50 -6.16 63.31
N SER A 848 -12.37 -6.68 63.79
CA SER A 848 -12.06 -7.87 64.61
C SER A 848 -12.31 -9.24 63.95
N TYR A 849 -11.34 -10.13 64.20
CA TYR A 849 -11.15 -11.55 63.80
C TYR A 849 -10.46 -11.75 62.44
N GLY A 850 -9.20 -12.23 62.34
CA GLY A 850 -8.45 -13.23 63.12
C GLY A 850 -8.30 -14.49 62.24
N GLY A 851 -7.17 -15.16 62.03
CA GLY A 851 -5.76 -15.04 62.41
C GLY A 851 -5.03 -16.29 61.87
N ARG A 852 -3.68 -16.26 61.83
CA ARG A 852 -2.73 -17.42 61.82
C ARG A 852 -2.74 -18.33 60.57
N ASN A 853 -1.63 -18.74 59.93
CA ASN A 853 -0.27 -19.17 60.33
C ASN A 853 0.63 -19.05 59.07
N ASP A 854 1.81 -18.42 59.10
CA ASP A 854 3.15 -18.93 59.46
C ASP A 854 3.96 -19.65 58.34
N TYR A 855 5.06 -18.96 57.95
CA TYR A 855 6.45 -19.42 57.77
C TYR A 855 7.06 -19.99 56.44
N PHE A 856 8.26 -19.44 56.16
CA PHE A 856 9.42 -19.78 55.29
C PHE A 856 9.22 -19.70 53.76
N ARG A 857 9.86 -18.79 53.00
CA ARG A 857 11.31 -18.50 52.75
C ARG A 857 12.15 -19.73 52.43
N GLN A 858 12.39 -19.97 51.14
CA GLN A 858 13.71 -19.78 50.51
C GLN A 858 13.51 -19.17 49.12
#